data_AF-A0A1B6B7M0-F1
#
_entry.id   AF-A0A1B6B7M0-F1
#
_cell.length_a   1.000
_cell.length_b   1.000
_cell.length_c   1.000
_cell.angle_alpha   90.00
_cell.angle_beta   90.00
_cell.angle_gamma   90.00
#
_symmetry.space_group_name_H-M   'P 1'
#
loop_
_entity.id
_entity.type
_entity.pdbx_description
1 polymer ?
#
loop_
_entity_poly.entity_id
_entity_poly.type
_entity_poly.pdbx_seq_one_letter_code
_entity_poly.pdbx_strand_id
1 'polypeptide(L)'
;MADKFSFEKAVDAVQTGNMETLIAQLVLDPTWAEKKIDEDRYPVFIAASHGYFEMVKYFVEYSRCSMNISDSHNQTVLHYAAQSDAVALTEYLIDYVTEDPFRANKAGEIPFDIALKRGNQNLVAFYEERYGFKSGQYYRNPILEGFHPDPSIVCVGEDYYMVTSTFVFFPAIPIFHSKDLVNWKLIGHAVSNPEYLDLSEIDDGRGIWAPDISYNEGQFYITATLRMNDDAPLLRKQLVVHSGCPSGPYSRPTYIEEDGIDPSIFTDDDGRRYMLLNRGARIFEINAEGSEKLSDSKLIWYGSNKRAPEAPHLFKRKGYYYCLLAEGGTGTNHQVSIARSKALLGPYEPCPMNPILKQNNPLDPIQRSGHAKFVKDHQDNWWLVYLCGRIYKDQYTILGRETCLDPVQWTLEGWPIVNENRGPSSIQKTPDFCKVVLPKVKENDIFNQDWIFVRTPDMAKIINNHHNQFIRFYPDAHALCERQKCNTMVMRQDEFNFDVYFSFRHQHMTDGCEFGITGYYDTNTYVKFAVEMQDAKLHVFIEERIGETEVKKVSPIEIAPEIIDMRMKTECLNRVFYVRSVESKWIKAFELENVYYLCDEGIKFGKRFTGATFGIYGKGTKSNVDFSYDLLEMEWL
;
A
#
# COMPACT_ATOMS: atom_id res chain seq x y z
N MET A 1 60.62 -15.31 -5.77
CA MET A 1 59.98 -15.13 -4.45
C MET A 1 58.83 -14.17 -4.68
N ALA A 2 57.63 -14.73 -4.87
CA ALA A 2 56.41 -13.95 -5.07
C ALA A 2 56.09 -13.26 -3.75
N ASP A 3 56.29 -11.93 -3.72
CA ASP A 3 55.72 -11.11 -2.68
C ASP A 3 54.21 -11.32 -2.78
N LYS A 4 53.59 -11.93 -1.75
CA LYS A 4 52.13 -12.05 -1.70
C LYS A 4 51.61 -10.63 -1.82
N PHE A 5 50.98 -10.30 -2.94
CA PHE A 5 50.22 -9.06 -3.04
C PHE A 5 49.25 -9.05 -1.85
N SER A 6 49.43 -8.11 -0.92
CA SER A 6 48.58 -8.03 0.24
C SER A 6 47.19 -7.59 -0.21
N PHE A 7 46.16 -8.12 0.44
CA PHE A 7 44.78 -7.71 0.21
C PHE A 7 44.63 -6.18 0.21
N GLU A 8 45.36 -5.51 1.12
CA GLU A 8 45.42 -4.05 1.24
C GLU A 8 45.97 -3.34 0.00
N LYS A 9 47.01 -3.88 -0.66
CA LYS A 9 47.55 -3.28 -1.91
C LYS A 9 46.52 -3.32 -3.04
N ALA A 10 45.72 -4.37 -3.11
CA ALA A 10 44.68 -4.49 -4.12
C ALA A 10 43.48 -3.56 -3.83
N VAL A 11 43.14 -3.38 -2.55
CA VAL A 11 42.14 -2.38 -2.12
C VAL A 11 42.61 -0.97 -2.45
N ASP A 12 43.86 -0.63 -2.16
CA ASP A 12 44.45 0.67 -2.51
C ASP A 12 44.44 0.90 -4.03
N ALA A 13 44.67 -0.14 -4.83
CA ALA A 13 44.63 -0.04 -6.29
C ALA A 13 43.25 0.38 -6.82
N VAL A 14 42.16 -0.18 -6.29
CA VAL A 14 40.80 0.21 -6.71
C VAL A 14 40.37 1.58 -6.16
N GLN A 15 40.93 2.01 -5.03
CA GLN A 15 40.69 3.35 -4.48
C GLN A 15 41.42 4.43 -5.29
N THR A 16 42.66 4.15 -5.69
CA THR A 16 43.53 5.10 -6.42
C THR A 16 43.41 5.03 -7.94
N GLY A 17 42.69 4.06 -8.48
CA GLY A 17 42.55 3.87 -9.94
C GLY A 17 43.76 3.20 -10.60
N ASN A 18 44.62 2.50 -9.85
CA ASN A 18 45.83 1.86 -10.36
C ASN A 18 45.53 0.56 -11.13
N MET A 19 45.34 0.69 -12.45
CA MET A 19 45.03 -0.43 -13.34
C MET A 19 46.10 -1.52 -13.39
N GLU A 20 47.38 -1.16 -13.42
CA GLU A 20 48.48 -2.14 -13.50
C GLU A 20 48.48 -3.07 -12.29
N THR A 21 48.29 -2.47 -11.11
CA THR A 21 48.24 -3.21 -9.84
C THR A 21 46.98 -4.09 -9.76
N LEU A 22 45.83 -3.58 -10.20
CA LEU A 22 44.61 -4.37 -10.25
C LEU A 22 44.75 -5.58 -11.18
N ILE A 23 45.28 -5.38 -12.39
CA ILE A 23 45.46 -6.45 -13.38
C ILE A 23 46.41 -7.51 -12.81
N ALA A 24 47.55 -7.09 -12.24
CA ALA A 24 48.49 -8.01 -11.60
C ALA A 24 47.81 -8.83 -10.49
N GLN A 25 46.96 -8.20 -9.67
CA GLN A 25 46.20 -8.89 -8.65
C GLN A 25 45.20 -9.90 -9.22
N LEU A 26 44.40 -9.50 -10.21
CA LEU A 26 43.36 -10.37 -10.79
C LEU A 26 43.95 -11.54 -11.57
N VAL A 27 45.14 -11.40 -12.15
CA VAL A 27 45.89 -12.52 -12.75
C VAL A 27 46.38 -13.51 -11.68
N LEU A 28 46.83 -13.00 -10.52
CA LEU A 28 47.33 -13.84 -9.42
C LEU A 28 46.21 -14.53 -8.65
N ASP A 29 45.13 -13.81 -8.34
CA ASP A 29 43.95 -14.30 -7.63
C ASP A 29 42.66 -13.72 -8.25
N PRO A 30 42.10 -14.36 -9.28
CA PRO A 30 40.84 -13.94 -9.90
C PRO A 30 39.66 -13.91 -8.92
N THR A 31 39.70 -14.68 -7.83
CA THR A 31 38.63 -14.71 -6.81
C THR A 31 38.60 -13.45 -5.97
N TRP A 32 39.66 -12.63 -6.01
CA TRP A 32 39.71 -11.38 -5.28
C TRP A 32 38.59 -10.42 -5.67
N ALA A 33 38.17 -10.41 -6.95
CA ALA A 33 37.04 -9.59 -7.40
C ALA A 33 35.70 -9.92 -6.70
N GLU A 34 35.55 -11.15 -6.18
CA GLU A 34 34.34 -11.61 -5.48
C GLU A 34 34.44 -11.36 -3.95
N LYS A 35 35.60 -10.94 -3.44
CA LYS A 35 35.82 -10.72 -2.01
C LYS A 35 35.38 -9.32 -1.63
N LYS A 36 34.50 -9.23 -0.62
CA LYS A 36 34.13 -7.95 -0.06
C LYS A 36 35.33 -7.29 0.62
N ILE A 37 35.49 -5.99 0.40
CA ILE A 37 36.54 -5.15 0.97
C ILE A 37 36.21 -4.80 2.43
N ASP A 38 34.94 -4.58 2.72
CA ASP A 38 34.36 -4.42 4.04
C ASP A 38 33.01 -5.16 4.12
N GLU A 39 32.18 -4.92 5.14
CA GLU A 39 30.92 -5.66 5.34
C GLU A 39 30.00 -5.63 4.10
N ASP A 40 30.07 -4.58 3.28
CA ASP A 40 29.07 -4.30 2.24
C ASP A 40 29.62 -3.96 0.85
N ARG A 41 30.91 -3.61 0.70
CA ARG A 41 31.43 -3.13 -0.59
C ARG A 41 32.32 -4.13 -1.31
N TYR A 42 32.03 -4.33 -2.59
CA TYR A 42 32.87 -5.09 -3.52
C TYR A 42 33.86 -4.17 -4.25
N PRO A 43 35.00 -4.68 -4.75
CA PRO A 43 35.99 -3.89 -5.48
C PRO A 43 35.39 -3.10 -6.66
N VAL A 44 34.46 -3.72 -7.40
CA VAL A 44 33.79 -3.07 -8.53
C VAL A 44 32.90 -1.89 -8.10
N PHE A 45 32.30 -1.94 -6.91
CA PHE A 45 31.49 -0.83 -6.39
C PHE A 45 32.35 0.39 -6.08
N ILE A 46 33.54 0.18 -5.52
CA ILE A 46 34.50 1.27 -5.27
C ILE A 46 34.98 1.86 -6.61
N ALA A 47 35.36 1.02 -7.58
CA ALA A 47 35.77 1.51 -8.89
C ALA A 47 34.64 2.30 -9.59
N ALA A 48 33.40 1.83 -9.49
CA ALA A 48 32.23 2.49 -10.02
C ALA A 48 31.95 3.84 -9.34
N SER A 49 32.05 3.92 -8.00
CA SER A 49 31.80 5.18 -7.27
C SER A 49 32.78 6.30 -7.61
N HIS A 50 33.98 5.95 -8.09
CA HIS A 50 34.97 6.91 -8.56
C HIS A 50 34.87 7.20 -10.07
N GLY A 51 33.99 6.49 -10.80
CA GLY A 51 33.84 6.65 -12.24
C GLY A 51 34.98 6.03 -13.06
N TYR A 52 35.72 5.07 -12.52
CA TYR A 52 36.86 4.44 -13.21
C TYR A 52 36.38 3.46 -14.30
N PHE A 53 35.99 4.00 -15.45
CA PHE A 53 35.38 3.24 -16.55
C PHE A 53 36.20 2.01 -16.99
N GLU A 54 37.48 2.20 -17.33
CA GLU A 54 38.35 1.11 -17.79
C GLU A 54 38.52 0.02 -16.73
N MET A 55 38.47 0.39 -15.45
CA MET A 55 38.57 -0.54 -14.34
C MET A 55 37.32 -1.40 -14.20
N VAL A 56 36.14 -0.77 -14.22
CA VAL A 56 34.86 -1.49 -14.18
C VAL A 56 34.70 -2.38 -15.41
N LYS A 57 35.06 -1.87 -16.60
CA LYS A 57 35.09 -2.65 -17.83
C LYS A 57 35.98 -3.87 -17.70
N TYR A 58 37.17 -3.73 -17.11
CA TYR A 58 38.05 -4.86 -16.85
C TYR A 58 37.43 -5.88 -15.89
N PHE A 59 36.75 -5.43 -14.84
CA PHE A 59 36.00 -6.33 -13.94
C PHE A 59 34.92 -7.11 -14.70
N VAL A 60 34.17 -6.45 -15.60
CA VAL A 60 33.12 -7.10 -16.40
C VAL A 60 33.69 -8.11 -17.40
N GLU A 61 34.75 -7.76 -18.12
CA GLU A 61 35.21 -8.52 -19.28
C GLU A 61 36.25 -9.60 -18.93
N TYR A 62 37.05 -9.39 -17.90
CA TYR A 62 38.25 -10.19 -17.63
C TYR A 62 38.36 -10.71 -16.20
N SER A 63 37.36 -10.49 -15.35
CA SER A 63 37.35 -10.99 -13.97
C SER A 63 36.21 -11.97 -13.71
N ARG A 64 36.18 -12.52 -12.49
CA ARG A 64 35.09 -13.37 -12.01
C ARG A 64 33.96 -12.58 -11.31
N CYS A 65 34.00 -11.25 -11.36
CA CYS A 65 33.00 -10.43 -10.69
C CYS A 65 31.60 -10.68 -11.28
N SER A 66 30.67 -11.13 -10.45
CA SER A 66 29.25 -11.12 -10.80
C SER A 66 28.75 -9.67 -10.77
N MET A 67 27.98 -9.27 -11.78
CA MET A 67 27.30 -7.96 -11.79
C MET A 67 25.91 -8.03 -11.15
N ASN A 68 25.39 -9.24 -10.91
CA ASN A 68 24.11 -9.46 -10.23
C ASN A 68 24.19 -9.37 -8.69
N ILE A 69 25.21 -8.67 -8.16
CA ILE A 69 25.43 -8.49 -6.73
C ILE A 69 24.90 -7.14 -6.27
N SER A 70 24.51 -7.06 -5.00
CA SER A 70 24.11 -5.82 -4.34
C SER A 70 24.63 -5.80 -2.90
N ASP A 71 24.69 -4.63 -2.30
CA ASP A 71 25.01 -4.49 -0.87
C ASP A 71 23.79 -4.75 0.04
N SER A 72 23.96 -4.60 1.36
CA SER A 72 22.90 -4.76 2.36
C SER A 72 21.70 -3.80 2.17
N HIS A 73 21.92 -2.69 1.46
CA HIS A 73 20.92 -1.68 1.12
C HIS A 73 20.30 -1.90 -0.27
N ASN A 74 20.61 -3.02 -0.93
CA ASN A 74 20.19 -3.35 -2.29
C ASN A 74 20.73 -2.37 -3.35
N GLN A 75 21.84 -1.68 -3.09
CA GLN A 75 22.52 -0.87 -4.11
C GLN A 75 23.34 -1.77 -5.04
N THR A 76 23.16 -1.58 -6.34
CA THR A 76 23.91 -2.27 -7.40
C THR A 76 25.11 -1.46 -7.86
N VAL A 77 25.95 -2.03 -8.73
CA VAL A 77 27.07 -1.31 -9.35
C VAL A 77 26.63 0.00 -10.02
N LEU A 78 25.43 0.05 -10.59
CA LEU A 78 24.89 1.26 -11.22
C LEU A 78 24.57 2.37 -10.21
N HIS A 79 24.13 2.01 -9.00
CA HIS A 79 23.92 2.99 -7.91
C HIS A 79 25.25 3.62 -7.49
N TYR A 80 26.31 2.81 -7.38
CA TYR A 80 27.64 3.32 -7.10
C TYR A 80 28.16 4.18 -8.27
N ALA A 81 28.01 3.74 -9.52
CA ALA A 81 28.40 4.52 -10.69
C ALA A 81 27.77 5.92 -10.71
N ALA A 82 26.49 6.02 -10.33
CA ALA A 82 25.76 7.29 -10.28
C ALA A 82 26.24 8.28 -9.20
N GLN A 83 27.08 7.84 -8.26
CA GLN A 83 27.77 8.74 -7.33
C GLN A 83 28.83 9.60 -8.06
N SER A 84 29.34 9.12 -9.20
CA SER A 84 30.20 9.85 -10.12
C SER A 84 29.39 10.43 -11.29
N ASP A 85 29.91 11.47 -11.93
CA ASP A 85 29.30 12.06 -13.14
C ASP A 85 29.75 11.33 -14.44
N ALA A 86 30.13 10.05 -14.33
CA ALA A 86 30.69 9.24 -15.42
C ALA A 86 29.60 8.63 -16.31
N VAL A 87 29.14 9.40 -17.31
CA VAL A 87 28.10 8.98 -18.27
C VAL A 87 28.48 7.72 -19.04
N ALA A 88 29.70 7.64 -19.57
CA ALA A 88 30.15 6.48 -20.36
C ALA A 88 30.15 5.16 -19.56
N LEU A 89 30.50 5.24 -18.27
CA LEU A 89 30.41 4.09 -17.37
C LEU A 89 28.95 3.69 -17.14
N THR A 90 28.08 4.65 -16.85
CA THR A 90 26.65 4.41 -16.63
C THR A 90 26.02 3.77 -17.87
N GLU A 91 26.28 4.34 -19.05
CA GLU A 91 25.79 3.83 -20.33
C GLU A 91 26.27 2.40 -20.59
N TYR A 92 27.56 2.10 -20.34
CA TYR A 92 28.08 0.74 -20.46
C TYR A 92 27.40 -0.26 -19.52
N LEU A 93 27.15 0.12 -18.27
CA LEU A 93 26.46 -0.74 -17.31
C LEU A 93 25.01 -1.02 -17.74
N ILE A 94 24.33 -0.03 -18.31
CA ILE A 94 22.96 -0.18 -18.81
C ILE A 94 22.94 -1.03 -20.09
N ASP A 95 23.78 -0.73 -21.08
CA ASP A 95 23.67 -1.30 -22.42
C ASP A 95 24.38 -2.64 -22.57
N TYR A 96 25.53 -2.79 -21.94
CA TYR A 96 26.36 -3.98 -22.06
C TYR A 96 26.14 -4.96 -20.90
N VAL A 97 26.01 -4.45 -19.68
CA VAL A 97 25.76 -5.27 -18.49
C VAL A 97 24.27 -5.51 -18.24
N THR A 98 23.38 -4.77 -18.91
CA THR A 98 21.91 -4.87 -18.80
C THR A 98 21.38 -4.55 -17.39
N GLU A 99 22.07 -3.66 -16.67
CA GLU A 99 21.56 -3.12 -15.40
C GLU A 99 20.28 -2.31 -15.63
N ASP A 100 19.28 -2.49 -14.76
CA ASP A 100 18.05 -1.70 -14.81
C ASP A 100 18.28 -0.28 -14.26
N PRO A 101 18.15 0.77 -15.11
CA PRO A 101 18.34 2.16 -14.69
C PRO A 101 17.31 2.66 -13.67
N PHE A 102 16.22 1.93 -13.45
CA PHE A 102 15.12 2.30 -12.55
C PHE A 102 15.02 1.39 -11.33
N ARG A 103 15.96 0.47 -11.12
CA ARG A 103 15.99 -0.37 -9.93
C ARG A 103 16.19 0.48 -8.69
N ALA A 104 15.30 0.34 -7.72
CA ALA A 104 15.36 1.06 -6.46
C ALA A 104 16.13 0.28 -5.38
N ASN A 105 16.89 1.01 -4.56
CA ASN A 105 17.48 0.48 -3.35
C ASN A 105 16.43 0.34 -2.21
N LYS A 106 16.83 -0.13 -1.02
CA LYS A 106 15.92 -0.29 0.13
C LYS A 106 15.31 1.02 0.64
N ALA A 107 15.92 2.17 0.34
CA ALA A 107 15.37 3.49 0.63
C ALA A 107 14.44 4.02 -0.49
N GLY A 108 14.21 3.25 -1.54
CA GLY A 108 13.39 3.63 -2.69
C GLY A 108 14.11 4.55 -3.68
N GLU A 109 15.42 4.74 -3.55
CA GLU A 109 16.21 5.59 -4.44
C GLU A 109 16.72 4.81 -5.64
N ILE A 110 16.64 5.40 -6.82
CA ILE A 110 17.24 4.87 -8.05
C ILE A 110 18.57 5.57 -8.36
N PRO A 111 19.40 5.08 -9.29
CA PRO A 111 20.63 5.76 -9.70
C PRO A 111 20.45 7.24 -10.09
N PHE A 112 19.33 7.59 -10.75
CA PHE A 112 19.01 8.99 -11.06
C PHE A 112 18.86 9.88 -9.82
N ASP A 113 18.29 9.37 -8.72
CA ASP A 113 18.14 10.12 -7.46
C ASP A 113 19.50 10.44 -6.84
N ILE A 114 20.43 9.48 -6.91
CA ILE A 114 21.80 9.65 -6.46
C ILE A 114 22.49 10.74 -7.28
N ALA A 115 22.33 10.70 -8.61
CA ALA A 115 22.88 11.72 -9.51
C ALA A 115 22.37 13.13 -9.17
N LEU A 116 21.05 13.28 -8.94
CA LEU A 116 20.44 14.54 -8.51
C LEU A 116 21.01 15.03 -7.17
N LYS A 117 21.08 14.16 -6.15
CA LYS A 117 21.61 14.51 -4.81
C LYS A 117 23.09 14.91 -4.83
N ARG A 118 23.87 14.32 -5.73
CA ARG A 118 25.30 14.62 -5.91
C ARG A 118 25.56 15.83 -6.79
N GLY A 119 24.56 16.31 -7.54
CA GLY A 119 24.73 17.39 -8.50
C GLY A 119 25.47 16.97 -9.78
N ASN A 120 25.37 15.69 -10.15
CA ASN A 120 26.03 15.11 -11.33
C ASN A 120 25.26 15.50 -12.61
N GLN A 121 25.54 16.68 -13.14
CA GLN A 121 24.74 17.32 -14.20
C GLN A 121 24.77 16.56 -15.53
N ASN A 122 25.91 15.97 -15.91
CA ASN A 122 26.00 15.23 -17.17
C ASN A 122 25.18 13.94 -17.09
N LEU A 123 25.21 13.27 -15.94
CA LEU A 123 24.41 12.08 -15.72
C LEU A 123 22.92 12.41 -15.64
N VAL A 124 22.54 13.50 -14.96
CA VAL A 124 21.14 13.98 -14.96
C VAL A 124 20.67 14.24 -16.40
N ALA A 125 21.45 14.96 -17.21
CA ALA A 125 21.13 15.21 -18.60
C ALA A 125 20.99 13.92 -19.42
N PHE A 126 21.85 12.93 -19.19
CA PHE A 126 21.74 11.60 -19.80
C PHE A 126 20.39 10.93 -19.51
N TYR A 127 19.93 10.93 -18.24
CA TYR A 127 18.63 10.36 -17.89
C TYR A 127 17.46 11.17 -18.48
N GLU A 128 17.58 12.49 -18.53
CA GLU A 128 16.57 13.36 -19.14
C GLU A 128 16.46 13.16 -20.66
N GLU A 129 17.57 13.05 -21.37
CA GLU A 129 17.59 12.88 -22.83
C GLU A 129 17.17 11.46 -23.23
N ARG A 130 17.78 10.45 -22.60
CA ARG A 130 17.58 9.06 -22.97
C ARG A 130 16.23 8.51 -22.51
N TYR A 131 15.84 8.90 -21.30
CA TYR A 131 14.63 8.36 -20.68
C TYR A 131 13.57 9.41 -20.45
N GLY A 132 13.75 10.71 -20.69
CA GLY A 132 12.69 11.70 -20.44
C GLY A 132 12.33 11.88 -18.97
N PHE A 133 13.14 11.38 -18.03
CA PHE A 133 12.96 11.58 -16.58
C PHE A 133 13.44 12.98 -16.18
N LYS A 134 12.64 13.99 -16.51
CA LYS A 134 12.93 15.37 -16.08
C LYS A 134 12.72 15.51 -14.59
N SER A 135 13.56 16.31 -13.93
CA SER A 135 13.37 16.63 -12.51
C SER A 135 11.95 17.16 -12.26
N GLY A 136 11.21 16.52 -11.35
CA GLY A 136 9.82 16.85 -11.02
C GLY A 136 8.74 16.32 -11.98
N GLN A 137 9.09 15.53 -13.00
CA GLN A 137 8.15 14.89 -13.95
C GLN A 137 8.14 13.36 -13.85
N TYR A 138 8.21 12.87 -12.62
CA TYR A 138 8.08 11.46 -12.28
C TYR A 138 7.29 11.33 -10.97
N TYR A 139 6.63 10.21 -10.77
CA TYR A 139 5.98 9.83 -9.53
C TYR A 139 6.63 8.57 -8.95
N ARG A 140 6.41 8.35 -7.65
CA ARG A 140 6.79 7.11 -6.98
C ARG A 140 5.54 6.31 -6.68
N ASN A 141 5.62 5.02 -6.96
CA ASN A 141 4.63 4.09 -6.49
C ASN A 141 4.93 3.74 -5.02
N PRO A 142 3.91 3.54 -4.18
CA PRO A 142 2.46 3.58 -4.48
C PRO A 142 1.87 5.00 -4.63
N ILE A 143 0.90 5.17 -5.53
CA ILE A 143 0.12 6.43 -5.69
C ILE A 143 -0.93 6.61 -4.58
N LEU A 144 -1.38 5.52 -3.94
CA LEU A 144 -2.11 5.55 -2.67
C LEU A 144 -1.37 4.64 -1.68
N GLU A 145 -0.84 5.24 -0.62
CA GLU A 145 -0.03 4.56 0.40
C GLU A 145 -0.88 4.13 1.60
N GLY A 146 -0.38 3.18 2.39
CA GLY A 146 -1.18 2.52 3.44
C GLY A 146 -2.26 1.61 2.86
N PHE A 147 -3.08 0.98 3.70
CA PHE A 147 -4.01 -0.03 3.20
C PHE A 147 -5.11 0.56 2.30
N HIS A 148 -4.85 0.53 1.00
CA HIS A 148 -5.68 0.96 -0.11
C HIS A 148 -5.64 -0.16 -1.16
N PRO A 149 -6.21 -1.34 -0.86
CA PRO A 149 -6.08 -2.51 -1.71
C PRO A 149 -7.17 -2.57 -2.77
N ASP A 150 -6.99 -3.50 -3.70
CA ASP A 150 -8.01 -3.90 -4.66
C ASP A 150 -8.56 -2.68 -5.45
N PRO A 151 -7.69 -1.86 -6.09
CA PRO A 151 -8.10 -0.62 -6.71
C PRO A 151 -8.96 -0.84 -7.95
N SER A 152 -10.10 -0.17 -8.00
CA SER A 152 -10.91 -0.04 -9.22
C SER A 152 -11.04 1.42 -9.61
N ILE A 153 -10.82 1.71 -10.89
CA ILE A 153 -10.74 3.06 -11.46
C ILE A 153 -11.71 3.22 -12.63
N VAL A 154 -12.22 4.44 -12.81
CA VAL A 154 -12.97 4.87 -14.01
C VAL A 154 -12.54 6.27 -14.44
N CYS A 155 -12.53 6.51 -15.75
CA CYS A 155 -12.31 7.83 -16.36
C CYS A 155 -13.65 8.39 -16.86
N VAL A 156 -13.99 9.62 -16.49
CA VAL A 156 -15.19 10.33 -16.93
C VAL A 156 -14.80 11.73 -17.40
N GLY A 157 -14.76 11.93 -18.71
CA GLY A 157 -14.20 13.16 -19.29
C GLY A 157 -12.70 13.26 -19.00
N GLU A 158 -12.29 14.25 -18.21
CA GLU A 158 -10.90 14.46 -17.79
C GLU A 158 -10.68 14.13 -16.30
N ASP A 159 -11.67 13.49 -15.67
CA ASP A 159 -11.67 13.14 -14.25
C ASP A 159 -11.50 11.65 -14.05
N TYR A 160 -10.67 11.28 -13.07
CA TYR A 160 -10.42 9.91 -12.67
C TYR A 160 -10.94 9.68 -11.27
N TYR A 161 -11.67 8.57 -11.08
CA TYR A 161 -12.21 8.18 -9.79
C TYR A 161 -11.74 6.78 -9.45
N MET A 162 -11.27 6.59 -8.23
CA MET A 162 -10.77 5.31 -7.74
C MET A 162 -11.45 4.91 -6.44
N VAL A 163 -11.72 3.62 -6.28
CA VAL A 163 -12.25 3.01 -5.06
C VAL A 163 -11.37 1.86 -4.60
N THR A 164 -11.32 1.61 -3.30
CA THR A 164 -10.52 0.53 -2.68
C THR A 164 -11.33 -0.20 -1.60
N SER A 165 -10.92 -1.43 -1.28
CA SER A 165 -11.59 -2.23 -0.25
C SER A 165 -11.41 -1.63 1.16
N THR A 166 -12.39 -1.86 2.05
CA THR A 166 -12.36 -1.34 3.45
C THR A 166 -12.54 -2.40 4.51
N PHE A 167 -12.90 -3.63 4.15
CA PHE A 167 -13.14 -4.72 5.10
C PHE A 167 -14.17 -4.33 6.17
N VAL A 168 -13.78 -4.40 7.44
CA VAL A 168 -14.62 -4.02 8.58
C VAL A 168 -14.55 -2.52 8.87
N PHE A 169 -13.74 -1.72 8.17
CA PHE A 169 -13.64 -0.29 8.44
C PHE A 169 -14.79 0.50 7.82
N PHE A 170 -15.24 1.53 8.55
CA PHE A 170 -16.35 2.40 8.18
C PHE A 170 -15.95 3.89 8.30
N PRO A 171 -16.40 4.83 7.45
CA PRO A 171 -17.27 4.64 6.29
C PRO A 171 -16.64 3.77 5.21
N ALA A 172 -17.47 3.00 4.49
CA ALA A 172 -17.00 1.96 3.59
C ALA A 172 -16.82 2.46 2.15
N ILE A 173 -15.82 1.88 1.47
CA ILE A 173 -15.43 2.16 0.08
C ILE A 173 -15.09 3.64 -0.13
N PRO A 174 -13.87 4.09 0.25
CA PRO A 174 -13.41 5.45 -0.03
C PRO A 174 -13.37 5.71 -1.53
N ILE A 175 -13.63 6.96 -1.90
CA ILE A 175 -13.68 7.41 -3.29
C ILE A 175 -12.62 8.50 -3.43
N PHE A 176 -11.62 8.22 -4.26
CA PHE A 176 -10.56 9.16 -4.58
C PHE A 176 -10.82 9.81 -5.93
N HIS A 177 -10.43 11.07 -6.07
CA HIS A 177 -10.48 11.83 -7.31
C HIS A 177 -9.09 12.31 -7.71
N SER A 178 -8.82 12.27 -9.01
CA SER A 178 -7.63 12.84 -9.63
C SER A 178 -7.97 13.46 -10.98
N LYS A 179 -7.16 14.44 -11.39
CA LYS A 179 -7.13 15.01 -12.74
C LYS A 179 -5.93 14.52 -13.57
N ASP A 180 -5.00 13.82 -12.92
CA ASP A 180 -3.68 13.56 -13.49
C ASP A 180 -3.14 12.14 -13.23
N LEU A 181 -3.98 11.25 -12.68
CA LEU A 181 -3.69 9.86 -12.27
C LEU A 181 -2.65 9.68 -11.16
N VAL A 182 -1.99 10.76 -10.73
CA VAL A 182 -0.86 10.72 -9.79
C VAL A 182 -1.24 11.34 -8.45
N ASN A 183 -1.85 12.52 -8.48
CA ASN A 183 -2.30 13.24 -7.31
C ASN A 183 -3.75 12.88 -7.03
N TRP A 184 -3.99 12.25 -5.87
CA TRP A 184 -5.30 11.76 -5.47
C TRP A 184 -5.79 12.44 -4.21
N LYS A 185 -7.08 12.75 -4.18
CA LYS A 185 -7.77 13.32 -3.03
C LYS A 185 -8.98 12.45 -2.65
N LEU A 186 -9.13 12.12 -1.37
CA LEU A 186 -10.36 11.53 -0.86
C LEU A 186 -11.51 12.54 -0.97
N ILE A 187 -12.59 12.17 -1.65
CA ILE A 187 -13.75 13.04 -1.88
C ILE A 187 -15.05 12.53 -1.23
N GLY A 188 -15.03 11.33 -0.65
CA GLY A 188 -16.19 10.73 0.01
C GLY A 188 -16.10 9.21 0.10
N HIS A 189 -17.20 8.59 0.46
CA HIS A 189 -17.34 7.14 0.61
C HIS A 189 -18.64 6.67 -0.02
N ALA A 190 -18.64 5.46 -0.60
CA ALA A 190 -19.85 4.91 -1.22
C ALA A 190 -20.92 4.56 -0.18
N VAL A 191 -20.52 4.13 1.02
CA VAL A 191 -21.44 3.86 2.13
C VAL A 191 -20.97 4.58 3.40
N SER A 192 -21.54 5.75 3.63
CA SER A 192 -21.24 6.62 4.80
C SER A 192 -22.37 6.72 5.81
N ASN A 193 -23.58 6.24 5.48
CA ASN A 193 -24.68 6.16 6.43
C ASN A 193 -24.61 4.85 7.24
N PRO A 194 -24.41 4.89 8.57
CA PRO A 194 -24.29 3.68 9.39
C PRO A 194 -25.56 2.82 9.41
N GLU A 195 -26.73 3.39 9.09
CA GLU A 195 -27.99 2.62 8.97
C GLU A 195 -28.06 1.74 7.70
N TYR A 196 -27.15 1.95 6.74
CA TYR A 196 -27.13 1.23 5.46
C TYR A 196 -26.25 -0.02 5.48
N LEU A 197 -25.28 -0.07 6.39
CA LEU A 197 -24.32 -1.17 6.48
C LEU A 197 -23.90 -1.37 7.94
N ASP A 198 -24.36 -2.48 8.52
CA ASP A 198 -23.96 -2.90 9.86
C ASP A 198 -22.83 -3.93 9.79
N LEU A 199 -21.67 -3.55 10.33
CA LEU A 199 -20.46 -4.36 10.42
C LEU A 199 -20.13 -4.78 11.87
N SER A 200 -20.98 -4.45 12.85
CA SER A 200 -20.71 -4.60 14.29
C SER A 200 -20.38 -6.05 14.71
N GLU A 201 -20.98 -7.05 14.04
CA GLU A 201 -20.77 -8.47 14.34
C GLU A 201 -19.85 -9.18 13.33
N ILE A 202 -19.20 -8.44 12.44
CA ILE A 202 -18.35 -9.02 11.40
C ILE A 202 -16.92 -9.22 11.93
N ASP A 203 -16.39 -10.42 11.78
CA ASP A 203 -15.01 -10.74 12.15
C ASP A 203 -14.00 -9.98 11.25
N ASP A 204 -12.82 -9.67 11.78
CA ASP A 204 -11.78 -8.96 11.04
C ASP A 204 -11.37 -9.67 9.73
N GLY A 205 -10.91 -8.88 8.76
CA GLY A 205 -10.59 -9.33 7.40
C GLY A 205 -11.80 -9.76 6.56
N ARG A 206 -13.02 -9.62 7.08
CA ARG A 206 -14.29 -9.78 6.34
C ARG A 206 -14.91 -8.40 6.09
N GLY A 207 -16.22 -8.31 5.88
CA GLY A 207 -16.88 -7.05 5.55
C GLY A 207 -16.76 -6.75 4.05
N ILE A 208 -16.39 -5.51 3.70
CA ILE A 208 -16.38 -5.05 2.31
C ILE A 208 -15.04 -5.39 1.62
N TRP A 209 -15.07 -6.42 0.79
CA TRP A 209 -13.93 -6.83 -0.05
C TRP A 209 -13.87 -5.99 -1.34
N ALA A 210 -13.06 -6.42 -2.32
CA ALA A 210 -12.75 -5.69 -3.55
C ALA A 210 -13.97 -5.01 -4.19
N PRO A 211 -13.95 -3.68 -4.32
CA PRO A 211 -14.99 -2.94 -5.02
C PRO A 211 -14.68 -2.80 -6.52
N ASP A 212 -15.71 -2.53 -7.30
CA ASP A 212 -15.61 -2.04 -8.67
C ASP A 212 -16.41 -0.76 -8.86
N ILE A 213 -15.81 0.25 -9.51
CA ILE A 213 -16.49 1.46 -9.95
C ILE A 213 -16.64 1.47 -11.48
N SER A 214 -17.85 1.77 -11.95
CA SER A 214 -18.15 1.96 -13.37
C SER A 214 -19.02 3.20 -13.56
N TYR A 215 -19.01 3.74 -14.78
CA TYR A 215 -19.82 4.90 -15.15
C TYR A 215 -20.62 4.58 -16.42
N ASN A 216 -21.92 4.84 -16.39
CA ASN A 216 -22.80 4.68 -17.54
C ASN A 216 -23.92 5.72 -17.48
N GLU A 217 -24.17 6.42 -18.60
CA GLU A 217 -25.30 7.34 -18.77
C GLU A 217 -25.51 8.36 -17.63
N GLY A 218 -24.44 9.00 -17.14
CA GLY A 218 -24.55 10.00 -16.08
C GLY A 218 -24.58 9.44 -14.65
N GLN A 219 -24.44 8.13 -14.49
CA GLN A 219 -24.47 7.45 -13.19
C GLN A 219 -23.16 6.72 -12.92
N PHE A 220 -22.64 6.88 -11.71
CA PHE A 220 -21.63 6.03 -11.12
C PHE A 220 -22.30 4.83 -10.46
N TYR A 221 -21.76 3.65 -10.70
CA TYR A 221 -22.15 2.42 -10.02
C TYR A 221 -20.93 1.87 -9.29
N ILE A 222 -21.13 1.56 -8.01
CA ILE A 222 -20.13 0.89 -7.20
C ILE A 222 -20.71 -0.44 -6.74
N THR A 223 -19.97 -1.52 -6.97
CA THR A 223 -20.29 -2.84 -6.43
C THR A 223 -19.16 -3.34 -5.54
N ALA A 224 -19.44 -4.17 -4.54
CA ALA A 224 -18.42 -4.82 -3.73
C ALA A 224 -18.97 -6.09 -3.08
N THR A 225 -18.12 -7.05 -2.72
CA THR A 225 -18.58 -8.20 -1.93
C THR A 225 -18.71 -7.81 -0.47
N LEU A 226 -19.89 -8.02 0.11
CA LEU A 226 -20.05 -8.14 1.55
C LEU A 226 -19.77 -9.58 1.97
N ARG A 227 -18.58 -9.80 2.56
CA ARG A 227 -18.16 -11.07 3.15
C ARG A 227 -18.69 -11.19 4.57
N MET A 228 -19.55 -12.17 4.79
CA MET A 228 -20.06 -12.56 6.09
C MET A 228 -19.09 -13.51 6.82
N ASN A 229 -19.35 -13.73 8.11
CA ASN A 229 -18.64 -14.70 8.95
C ASN A 229 -18.82 -16.14 8.42
N ASP A 230 -17.91 -17.04 8.81
CA ASP A 230 -17.87 -18.39 8.25
C ASP A 230 -19.00 -19.30 8.75
N ASP A 231 -19.75 -18.86 9.77
CA ASP A 231 -20.96 -19.48 10.32
C ASP A 231 -22.25 -18.91 9.71
N ALA A 232 -22.18 -17.90 8.83
CA ALA A 232 -23.35 -17.32 8.19
C ALA A 232 -23.97 -18.28 7.16
N PRO A 233 -25.31 -18.29 7.00
CA PRO A 233 -25.99 -19.14 6.02
C PRO A 233 -25.61 -18.77 4.57
N LEU A 234 -25.40 -17.48 4.32
CA LEU A 234 -24.90 -16.95 3.05
C LEU A 234 -23.56 -16.23 3.32
N LEU A 235 -22.47 -16.82 2.86
CA LEU A 235 -21.13 -16.32 3.16
C LEU A 235 -20.79 -15.01 2.43
N ARG A 236 -21.36 -14.79 1.23
CA ARG A 236 -21.00 -13.69 0.34
C ARG A 236 -22.22 -13.24 -0.44
N LYS A 237 -22.37 -11.92 -0.55
CA LYS A 237 -23.37 -11.26 -1.40
C LYS A 237 -22.77 -9.99 -1.98
N GLN A 238 -23.29 -9.56 -3.13
CA GLN A 238 -22.72 -8.44 -3.87
C GLN A 238 -23.56 -7.19 -3.61
N LEU A 239 -22.98 -6.24 -2.87
CA LEU A 239 -23.54 -4.93 -2.64
C LEU A 239 -23.45 -4.12 -3.93
N VAL A 240 -24.50 -3.40 -4.30
CA VAL A 240 -24.51 -2.42 -5.40
C VAL A 240 -25.13 -1.12 -4.91
N VAL A 241 -24.48 -0.01 -5.24
CA VAL A 241 -24.96 1.36 -5.01
C VAL A 241 -24.72 2.22 -6.25
N HIS A 242 -25.50 3.30 -6.40
CA HIS A 242 -25.35 4.22 -7.52
C HIS A 242 -25.54 5.69 -7.11
N SER A 243 -24.97 6.60 -7.90
CA SER A 243 -25.06 8.05 -7.69
C SER A 243 -24.81 8.83 -8.99
N GLY A 244 -25.49 9.96 -9.18
CA GLY A 244 -25.16 10.92 -10.24
C GLY A 244 -23.97 11.82 -9.90
N CYS A 245 -23.47 11.77 -8.66
CA CYS A 245 -22.33 12.54 -8.18
C CYS A 245 -21.26 11.59 -7.63
N PRO A 246 -19.99 11.69 -8.05
CA PRO A 246 -18.94 10.75 -7.64
C PRO A 246 -18.68 10.79 -6.13
N SER A 247 -18.81 11.94 -5.47
CA SER A 247 -18.68 12.07 -4.01
C SER A 247 -19.92 11.62 -3.23
N GLY A 248 -20.99 11.21 -3.92
CA GLY A 248 -22.27 10.83 -3.31
C GLY A 248 -23.22 12.01 -3.04
N PRO A 249 -24.26 11.80 -2.22
CA PRO A 249 -24.59 10.55 -1.55
C PRO A 249 -25.00 9.46 -2.54
N TYR A 250 -24.58 8.23 -2.28
CA TYR A 250 -25.02 7.05 -3.04
C TYR A 250 -26.35 6.51 -2.52
N SER A 251 -27.03 5.73 -3.36
CA SER A 251 -28.26 5.02 -3.01
C SER A 251 -28.08 4.11 -1.79
N ARG A 252 -29.19 3.73 -1.15
CA ARG A 252 -29.18 2.61 -0.20
C ARG A 252 -28.67 1.34 -0.91
N PRO A 253 -27.79 0.54 -0.29
CA PRO A 253 -27.30 -0.71 -0.86
C PRO A 253 -28.41 -1.68 -1.28
N THR A 254 -28.31 -2.21 -2.50
CA THR A 254 -29.01 -3.42 -2.93
C THR A 254 -28.06 -4.61 -2.90
N TYR A 255 -28.58 -5.84 -2.78
CA TYR A 255 -27.75 -7.04 -2.68
C TYR A 255 -28.15 -8.09 -3.70
N ILE A 256 -27.18 -8.58 -4.47
CA ILE A 256 -27.30 -9.78 -5.29
C ILE A 256 -26.75 -10.97 -4.51
N GLU A 257 -27.61 -11.96 -4.24
CA GLU A 257 -27.26 -13.20 -3.52
C GLU A 257 -26.66 -14.26 -4.45
N GLU A 258 -25.60 -13.88 -5.17
CA GLU A 258 -24.77 -14.82 -5.94
C GLU A 258 -23.46 -15.06 -5.18
N ASP A 259 -23.19 -16.32 -4.83
CA ASP A 259 -21.94 -16.67 -4.15
C ASP A 259 -20.75 -16.41 -5.07
N GLY A 260 -19.72 -15.74 -4.55
CA GLY A 260 -18.55 -15.32 -5.31
C GLY A 260 -17.94 -14.07 -4.69
N ILE A 261 -16.76 -13.69 -5.15
CA ILE A 261 -16.08 -12.44 -4.76
C ILE A 261 -15.69 -11.64 -5.99
N ASP A 262 -15.28 -10.40 -5.71
CA ASP A 262 -14.74 -9.44 -6.65
C ASP A 262 -15.75 -9.11 -7.77
N PRO A 263 -16.94 -8.60 -7.40
CA PRO A 263 -17.93 -8.18 -8.37
C PRO A 263 -17.39 -7.03 -9.20
N SER A 264 -17.68 -7.09 -10.49
CA SER A 264 -17.26 -6.08 -11.46
C SER A 264 -18.34 -5.91 -12.50
N ILE A 265 -18.65 -4.67 -12.85
CA ILE A 265 -19.77 -4.35 -13.73
C ILE A 265 -19.23 -3.98 -15.11
N PHE A 266 -19.69 -4.72 -16.12
CA PHE A 266 -19.45 -4.43 -17.52
C PHE A 266 -20.76 -4.00 -18.19
N THR A 267 -20.73 -2.85 -18.87
CA THR A 267 -21.84 -2.40 -19.73
C THR A 267 -21.41 -2.59 -21.17
N ASP A 268 -22.22 -3.32 -21.94
CA ASP A 268 -21.94 -3.63 -23.33
C ASP A 268 -22.48 -2.54 -24.28
N ASP A 269 -22.04 -2.55 -25.54
CA ASP A 269 -22.41 -1.55 -26.56
C ASP A 269 -23.92 -1.58 -26.87
N ASP A 270 -24.63 -2.65 -26.54
CA ASP A 270 -26.08 -2.79 -26.68
C ASP A 270 -26.87 -2.25 -25.46
N GLY A 271 -26.17 -1.70 -24.46
CA GLY A 271 -26.73 -1.17 -23.23
C GLY A 271 -27.01 -2.24 -22.16
N ARG A 272 -26.81 -3.53 -22.44
CA ARG A 272 -26.98 -4.59 -21.44
C ARG A 272 -25.83 -4.57 -20.44
N ARG A 273 -26.15 -4.89 -19.19
CA ARG A 273 -25.21 -4.88 -18.08
C ARG A 273 -24.96 -6.29 -17.58
N TYR A 274 -23.71 -6.55 -17.23
CA TYR A 274 -23.27 -7.84 -16.74
C TYR A 274 -22.43 -7.66 -15.49
N MET A 275 -22.64 -8.52 -14.51
CA MET A 275 -21.75 -8.65 -13.36
C MET A 275 -20.80 -9.83 -13.58
N LEU A 276 -19.52 -9.60 -13.31
CA LEU A 276 -18.52 -10.64 -13.21
C LEU A 276 -18.27 -11.03 -11.76
N LEU A 277 -17.92 -12.30 -11.52
CA LEU A 277 -17.49 -12.81 -10.21
C LEU A 277 -16.42 -13.89 -10.37
N ASN A 278 -15.58 -14.06 -9.34
CA ASN A 278 -14.72 -15.24 -9.21
C ASN A 278 -15.57 -16.54 -9.19
N ARG A 279 -15.08 -17.76 -9.42
CA ARG A 279 -13.74 -18.37 -9.41
C ARG A 279 -13.28 -18.58 -10.86
N GLY A 280 -12.34 -17.76 -11.32
CA GLY A 280 -12.22 -17.42 -12.75
C GLY A 280 -13.09 -16.21 -13.08
N ALA A 281 -13.40 -15.98 -14.35
CA ALA A 281 -14.39 -15.00 -14.76
C ALA A 281 -15.71 -15.72 -15.01
N ARG A 282 -16.63 -15.66 -14.05
CA ARG A 282 -18.05 -15.98 -14.27
C ARG A 282 -18.80 -14.70 -14.58
N ILE A 283 -19.79 -14.78 -15.47
CA ILE A 283 -20.59 -13.64 -15.91
C ILE A 283 -22.08 -13.98 -15.84
N PHE A 284 -22.90 -13.03 -15.45
CA PHE A 284 -24.36 -13.07 -15.57
C PHE A 284 -24.90 -11.67 -15.86
N GLU A 285 -26.07 -11.61 -16.49
CA GLU A 285 -26.75 -10.36 -16.77
C GLU A 285 -27.41 -9.81 -15.50
N ILE A 286 -27.39 -8.48 -15.37
CA ILE A 286 -28.07 -7.72 -14.32
C ILE A 286 -28.99 -6.67 -14.94
N ASN A 287 -30.00 -6.23 -14.19
CA ASN A 287 -30.86 -5.13 -14.63
C ASN A 287 -30.11 -3.79 -14.70
N ALA A 288 -30.78 -2.78 -15.25
CA ALA A 288 -30.19 -1.45 -15.49
C ALA A 288 -29.72 -0.77 -14.19
N GLU A 289 -30.35 -1.06 -13.06
CA GLU A 289 -29.99 -0.53 -11.74
C GLU A 289 -28.86 -1.35 -11.07
N GLY A 290 -28.64 -2.58 -11.51
CA GLY A 290 -27.70 -3.53 -10.90
C GLY A 290 -28.21 -4.18 -9.61
N SER A 291 -29.52 -4.11 -9.35
CA SER A 291 -30.16 -4.64 -8.14
C SER A 291 -30.63 -6.10 -8.29
N GLU A 292 -30.79 -6.60 -9.52
CA GLU A 292 -31.34 -7.93 -9.80
C GLU A 292 -30.49 -8.71 -10.81
N LYS A 293 -30.37 -10.02 -10.56
CA LYS A 293 -29.74 -10.99 -11.47
C LYS A 293 -30.78 -11.49 -12.48
N LEU A 294 -30.48 -11.38 -13.77
CA LEU A 294 -31.38 -11.70 -14.88
C LEU A 294 -31.06 -13.02 -15.61
N SER A 295 -29.89 -13.59 -15.38
CA SER A 295 -29.48 -14.85 -16.00
C SER A 295 -28.68 -15.73 -15.05
N ASP A 296 -28.53 -17.01 -15.37
CA ASP A 296 -27.57 -17.89 -14.69
C ASP A 296 -26.12 -17.44 -14.92
N SER A 297 -25.27 -17.71 -13.93
CA SER A 297 -23.83 -17.44 -13.99
C SER A 297 -23.13 -18.45 -14.91
N LYS A 298 -22.33 -17.95 -15.86
CA LYS A 298 -21.54 -18.77 -16.78
C LYS A 298 -20.05 -18.46 -16.69
N LEU A 299 -19.20 -19.49 -16.55
CA LEU A 299 -17.75 -19.35 -16.61
C LEU A 299 -17.31 -19.08 -18.06
N ILE A 300 -16.63 -17.96 -18.31
CA ILE A 300 -16.13 -17.56 -19.64
C ILE A 300 -14.62 -17.76 -19.79
N TRP A 301 -13.87 -17.68 -18.70
CA TRP A 301 -12.43 -17.94 -18.66
C TRP A 301 -11.99 -18.27 -17.24
N TYR A 302 -11.16 -19.31 -17.04
CA TYR A 302 -10.73 -19.70 -15.70
C TYR A 302 -9.40 -19.06 -15.26
N GLY A 303 -8.68 -18.39 -16.17
CA GLY A 303 -7.33 -17.88 -15.93
C GLY A 303 -6.23 -18.72 -16.58
N SER A 304 -5.04 -18.13 -16.66
CA SER A 304 -3.85 -18.75 -17.27
C SER A 304 -3.08 -19.59 -16.26
N ASN A 305 -2.89 -19.06 -15.05
CA ASN A 305 -2.18 -19.73 -13.97
C ASN A 305 -3.07 -20.67 -13.16
N LYS A 306 -4.38 -20.40 -13.10
CA LYS A 306 -5.44 -21.21 -12.47
C LYS A 306 -5.32 -21.37 -10.95
N ARG A 307 -4.37 -20.67 -10.31
CA ARG A 307 -4.24 -20.61 -8.85
C ARG A 307 -4.93 -19.35 -8.34
N ALA A 308 -5.96 -19.53 -7.51
CA ALA A 308 -6.77 -18.44 -6.95
C ALA A 308 -7.18 -17.37 -7.99
N PRO A 309 -7.80 -17.74 -9.13
CA PRO A 309 -8.24 -16.78 -10.12
C PRO A 309 -9.42 -15.94 -9.61
N GLU A 310 -9.23 -14.63 -9.54
CA GLU A 310 -10.13 -13.63 -8.94
C GLU A 310 -10.01 -12.27 -9.67
N ALA A 311 -10.64 -11.21 -9.16
CA ALA A 311 -10.66 -9.87 -9.77
C ALA A 311 -11.01 -9.81 -11.28
N PRO A 312 -12.14 -10.38 -11.72
CA PRO A 312 -12.50 -10.36 -13.14
C PRO A 312 -12.95 -8.98 -13.61
N HIS A 313 -12.25 -8.40 -14.59
CA HIS A 313 -12.70 -7.18 -15.28
C HIS A 313 -12.81 -7.41 -16.78
N LEU A 314 -13.88 -6.87 -17.39
CA LEU A 314 -14.08 -6.85 -18.84
C LEU A 314 -13.97 -5.44 -19.39
N PHE A 315 -13.34 -5.31 -20.56
CA PHE A 315 -13.43 -4.10 -21.39
C PHE A 315 -13.38 -4.46 -22.87
N LYS A 316 -13.91 -3.57 -23.72
CA LYS A 316 -13.85 -3.71 -25.17
C LYS A 316 -12.74 -2.88 -25.77
N ARG A 317 -12.02 -3.45 -26.73
CA ARG A 317 -11.04 -2.72 -27.54
C ARG A 317 -10.88 -3.38 -28.91
N LYS A 318 -10.97 -2.57 -29.98
CA LYS A 318 -10.73 -2.99 -31.38
C LYS A 318 -11.43 -4.32 -31.76
N GLY A 319 -12.71 -4.46 -31.38
CA GLY A 319 -13.54 -5.63 -31.71
C GLY A 319 -13.30 -6.89 -30.85
N TYR A 320 -12.55 -6.77 -29.75
CA TYR A 320 -12.36 -7.84 -28.77
C TYR A 320 -12.90 -7.42 -27.39
N TYR A 321 -13.46 -8.39 -26.67
CA TYR A 321 -13.64 -8.36 -25.22
C TYR A 321 -12.34 -8.85 -24.59
N TYR A 322 -11.74 -8.04 -23.73
CA TYR A 322 -10.58 -8.41 -22.93
C TYR A 322 -11.04 -8.72 -21.52
N CYS A 323 -10.69 -9.90 -21.01
CA CYS A 323 -10.93 -10.33 -19.65
C CYS A 323 -9.63 -10.36 -18.87
N LEU A 324 -9.58 -9.57 -17.81
CA LEU A 324 -8.48 -9.50 -16.85
C LEU A 324 -8.81 -10.39 -15.64
N LEU A 325 -7.80 -11.01 -15.04
CA LEU A 325 -7.89 -11.71 -13.76
C LEU A 325 -6.63 -11.44 -12.92
N ALA A 326 -6.81 -11.38 -11.61
CA ALA A 326 -5.74 -11.62 -10.64
C ALA A 326 -5.57 -13.14 -10.43
N GLU A 327 -4.33 -13.59 -10.29
CA GLU A 327 -4.01 -14.99 -10.01
C GLU A 327 -2.83 -15.09 -9.03
N GLY A 328 -2.56 -16.30 -8.52
CA GLY A 328 -1.45 -16.59 -7.60
C GLY A 328 -1.79 -16.33 -6.12
N GLY A 329 -2.89 -15.61 -5.85
CA GLY A 329 -3.30 -15.11 -4.54
C GLY A 329 -2.51 -13.87 -4.13
N THR A 330 -3.10 -13.04 -3.27
CA THR A 330 -2.59 -11.69 -2.90
C THR A 330 -1.25 -11.64 -2.11
N GLY A 331 -0.49 -12.74 -2.05
CA GLY A 331 0.85 -12.80 -1.44
C GLY A 331 1.97 -12.52 -2.46
N THR A 332 3.18 -13.03 -2.22
CA THR A 332 4.35 -12.79 -3.11
C THR A 332 4.22 -13.39 -4.51
N ASN A 333 3.30 -14.32 -4.73
CA ASN A 333 3.03 -14.91 -6.05
C ASN A 333 1.93 -14.19 -6.84
N HIS A 334 1.41 -13.08 -6.32
CA HIS A 334 0.34 -12.32 -6.96
C HIS A 334 0.79 -11.85 -8.34
N GLN A 335 -0.14 -11.93 -9.30
CA GLN A 335 0.12 -11.59 -10.69
C GLN A 335 -1.19 -11.28 -11.42
N VAL A 336 -1.07 -10.67 -12.59
CA VAL A 336 -2.19 -10.32 -13.47
C VAL A 336 -2.09 -11.10 -14.77
N SER A 337 -3.21 -11.71 -15.18
CA SER A 337 -3.34 -12.40 -16.46
C SER A 337 -4.47 -11.80 -17.26
N ILE A 338 -4.33 -11.78 -18.59
CA ILE A 338 -5.37 -11.30 -19.51
C ILE A 338 -5.65 -12.32 -20.62
N ALA A 339 -6.90 -12.38 -21.07
CA ALA A 339 -7.33 -13.11 -22.25
C ALA A 339 -8.29 -12.26 -23.09
N ARG A 340 -8.54 -12.62 -24.34
CA ARG A 340 -9.51 -11.91 -25.19
C ARG A 340 -10.41 -12.84 -25.99
N SER A 341 -11.58 -12.35 -26.38
CA SER A 341 -12.48 -13.04 -27.30
C SER A 341 -13.18 -12.08 -28.25
N LYS A 342 -13.63 -12.57 -29.41
CA LYS A 342 -14.53 -11.81 -30.30
C LYS A 342 -15.99 -11.88 -29.85
N ALA A 343 -16.32 -12.80 -28.94
CA ALA A 343 -17.67 -12.96 -28.40
C ALA A 343 -17.63 -12.84 -26.87
N LEU A 344 -18.62 -12.17 -26.28
CA LEU A 344 -18.70 -11.93 -24.84
C LEU A 344 -18.55 -13.22 -24.02
N LEU A 345 -19.20 -14.30 -24.47
CA LEU A 345 -19.20 -15.60 -23.80
C LEU A 345 -18.05 -16.53 -24.21
N GLY A 346 -17.07 -16.02 -24.96
CA GLY A 346 -15.87 -16.76 -25.34
C GLY A 346 -16.00 -17.62 -26.62
N PRO A 347 -15.04 -18.54 -26.85
CA PRO A 347 -13.91 -18.83 -25.96
C PRO A 347 -12.91 -17.69 -25.87
N TYR A 348 -12.25 -17.55 -24.72
CA TYR A 348 -11.20 -16.57 -24.49
C TYR A 348 -9.82 -17.16 -24.79
N GLU A 349 -9.07 -16.50 -25.67
CA GLU A 349 -7.68 -16.78 -26.00
C GLU A 349 -6.78 -16.07 -24.97
N PRO A 350 -5.93 -16.79 -24.20
CA PRO A 350 -5.01 -16.16 -23.26
C PRO A 350 -3.90 -15.37 -23.96
N CYS A 351 -3.45 -14.28 -23.34
CA CYS A 351 -2.26 -13.57 -23.81
C CYS A 351 -1.03 -14.49 -23.75
N PRO A 352 -0.23 -14.59 -24.83
CA PRO A 352 0.96 -15.43 -24.86
C PRO A 352 2.06 -14.97 -23.89
N MET A 353 1.98 -13.73 -23.41
CA MET A 353 2.94 -13.15 -22.46
C MET A 353 2.45 -13.20 -21.01
N ASN A 354 1.36 -13.90 -20.71
CA ASN A 354 0.88 -14.00 -19.32
C ASN A 354 1.94 -14.63 -18.39
N PRO A 355 2.06 -14.15 -17.14
CA PRO A 355 1.35 -13.00 -16.58
C PRO A 355 1.86 -11.66 -17.15
N ILE A 356 0.95 -10.73 -17.43
CA ILE A 356 1.31 -9.39 -17.95
C ILE A 356 1.85 -8.45 -16.87
N LEU A 357 1.68 -8.80 -15.59
CA LEU A 357 2.27 -8.12 -14.45
C LEU A 357 2.57 -9.14 -13.36
N LYS A 358 3.82 -9.16 -12.88
CA LYS A 358 4.28 -9.92 -11.73
C LYS A 358 5.58 -9.32 -11.23
N GLN A 359 5.76 -9.22 -9.91
CA GLN A 359 7.08 -8.96 -9.34
C GLN A 359 7.91 -10.25 -9.35
N ASN A 360 9.02 -10.25 -10.09
CA ASN A 360 9.90 -11.42 -10.21
C ASN A 360 11.15 -11.32 -9.34
N ASN A 361 11.53 -10.11 -8.92
CA ASN A 361 12.68 -9.89 -8.07
C ASN A 361 12.23 -9.81 -6.60
N PRO A 362 12.62 -10.76 -5.73
CA PRO A 362 12.25 -10.73 -4.33
C PRO A 362 12.91 -9.59 -3.53
N LEU A 363 13.93 -8.94 -4.09
CA LEU A 363 14.62 -7.81 -3.47
C LEU A 363 14.00 -6.46 -3.81
N ASP A 364 13.06 -6.40 -4.75
CA ASP A 364 12.39 -5.14 -5.07
C ASP A 364 11.45 -4.72 -3.93
N PRO A 365 11.37 -3.43 -3.59
CA PRO A 365 10.55 -2.96 -2.47
C PRO A 365 9.05 -3.16 -2.75
N ILE A 366 8.63 -3.06 -4.02
CA ILE A 366 7.25 -3.26 -4.46
C ILE A 366 7.01 -4.75 -4.74
N GLN A 367 6.26 -5.40 -3.86
CA GLN A 367 5.88 -6.81 -3.93
C GLN A 367 4.36 -6.97 -4.07
N ARG A 368 3.89 -8.22 -4.11
CA ARG A 368 2.47 -8.60 -4.07
C ARG A 368 1.61 -7.97 -5.18
N SER A 369 2.22 -7.64 -6.32
CA SER A 369 1.57 -6.87 -7.38
C SER A 369 0.54 -7.68 -8.16
N GLY A 370 -0.72 -7.25 -8.12
CA GLY A 370 -1.84 -7.91 -8.81
C GLY A 370 -3.14 -7.17 -8.58
N HIS A 371 -4.30 -7.83 -8.73
CA HIS A 371 -5.64 -7.24 -8.55
C HIS A 371 -5.75 -5.87 -9.24
N ALA A 372 -5.73 -5.91 -10.56
CA ALA A 372 -5.50 -4.74 -11.38
C ALA A 372 -6.73 -4.37 -12.22
N LYS A 373 -6.81 -3.10 -12.63
CA LYS A 373 -7.81 -2.62 -13.58
C LYS A 373 -7.20 -1.64 -14.57
N PHE A 374 -7.57 -1.77 -15.84
CA PHE A 374 -7.15 -0.82 -16.87
C PHE A 374 -7.98 0.46 -16.81
N VAL A 375 -7.33 1.59 -17.12
CA VAL A 375 -7.99 2.84 -17.47
C VAL A 375 -7.39 3.39 -18.75
N LYS A 376 -8.25 3.95 -19.61
CA LYS A 376 -7.82 4.76 -20.74
C LYS A 376 -7.97 6.22 -20.35
N ASP A 377 -6.90 6.99 -20.45
CA ASP A 377 -6.91 8.41 -20.16
C ASP A 377 -7.63 9.24 -21.24
N HIS A 378 -7.84 10.53 -20.97
CA HIS A 378 -8.49 11.45 -21.91
C HIS A 378 -7.64 11.77 -23.16
N GLN A 379 -6.40 11.27 -23.23
CA GLN A 379 -5.48 11.40 -24.37
C GLN A 379 -5.26 10.05 -25.09
N ASP A 380 -6.13 9.05 -24.82
CA ASP A 380 -6.08 7.70 -25.38
C ASP A 380 -4.87 6.84 -24.98
N ASN A 381 -4.06 7.25 -24.00
CA ASN A 381 -3.05 6.37 -23.41
C ASN A 381 -3.70 5.40 -22.41
N TRP A 382 -3.07 4.24 -22.27
CA TRP A 382 -3.56 3.18 -21.38
C TRP A 382 -2.68 3.09 -20.15
N TRP A 383 -3.32 2.86 -19.02
CA TRP A 383 -2.69 2.69 -17.73
C TRP A 383 -3.28 1.48 -17.01
N LEU A 384 -2.49 0.88 -16.13
CA LEU A 384 -2.90 -0.21 -15.26
C LEU A 384 -2.73 0.26 -13.81
N VAL A 385 -3.83 0.31 -13.06
CA VAL A 385 -3.77 0.43 -11.59
C VAL A 385 -3.79 -0.97 -10.99
N TYR A 386 -3.04 -1.20 -9.93
CA TYR A 386 -2.91 -2.51 -9.30
C TYR A 386 -2.52 -2.38 -7.84
N LEU A 387 -2.90 -3.35 -7.02
CA LEU A 387 -2.45 -3.38 -5.63
C LEU A 387 -1.00 -3.83 -5.55
N CYS A 388 -0.28 -3.39 -4.53
CA CYS A 388 1.09 -3.77 -4.21
C CYS A 388 1.27 -3.83 -2.68
N GLY A 389 2.43 -4.29 -2.21
CA GLY A 389 2.83 -4.13 -0.80
C GLY A 389 4.31 -3.74 -0.73
N ARG A 390 4.62 -2.70 0.04
CA ARG A 390 6.02 -2.31 0.31
C ARG A 390 6.62 -3.20 1.40
N ILE A 391 7.58 -4.04 1.01
CA ILE A 391 8.21 -5.00 1.93
C ILE A 391 9.30 -4.33 2.79
N TYR A 392 9.32 -4.65 4.07
CA TYR A 392 10.33 -4.22 5.02
C TYR A 392 11.01 -5.44 5.67
N LYS A 393 12.34 -5.38 5.84
CA LYS A 393 13.20 -6.48 6.32
C LYS A 393 12.93 -7.81 5.61
N ASP A 394 12.66 -7.74 4.30
CA ASP A 394 12.43 -8.89 3.43
C ASP A 394 11.27 -9.81 3.90
N GLN A 395 10.37 -9.32 4.76
CA GLN A 395 9.35 -10.14 5.40
C GLN A 395 7.98 -9.47 5.59
N TYR A 396 7.93 -8.19 5.94
CA TYR A 396 6.70 -7.57 6.47
C TYR A 396 6.19 -6.45 5.59
N THR A 397 4.87 -6.41 5.37
CA THR A 397 4.17 -5.29 4.73
C THR A 397 3.34 -4.54 5.77
N ILE A 398 4.01 -3.78 6.66
CA ILE A 398 3.33 -3.11 7.80
C ILE A 398 2.25 -2.10 7.36
N LEU A 399 2.45 -1.47 6.20
CA LEU A 399 1.51 -0.53 5.62
C LEU A 399 0.29 -1.22 4.99
N GLY A 400 0.28 -2.55 4.95
CA GLY A 400 -0.73 -3.34 4.27
C GLY A 400 -0.53 -3.40 2.76
N ARG A 401 -1.64 -3.51 2.04
CA ARG A 401 -1.68 -3.49 0.58
C ARG A 401 -2.06 -2.10 0.05
N GLU A 402 -1.21 -1.54 -0.78
CA GLU A 402 -1.22 -0.18 -1.30
C GLU A 402 -1.60 -0.17 -2.79
N THR A 403 -1.78 0.98 -3.43
CA THR A 403 -2.12 1.06 -4.87
C THR A 403 -1.01 1.69 -5.71
N CYS A 404 -0.63 1.01 -6.77
CA CYS A 404 0.40 1.39 -7.73
C CYS A 404 -0.22 1.66 -9.13
N LEU A 405 0.50 2.38 -9.99
CA LEU A 405 0.12 2.75 -11.36
C LEU A 405 1.29 2.52 -12.32
N ASP A 406 1.04 1.93 -13.48
CA ASP A 406 2.03 1.83 -14.57
C ASP A 406 1.41 2.04 -15.98
N PRO A 407 2.19 2.58 -16.94
CA PRO A 407 1.76 2.76 -18.31
C PRO A 407 1.64 1.43 -19.05
N VAL A 408 0.73 1.40 -20.03
CA VAL A 408 0.42 0.22 -20.84
C VAL A 408 0.60 0.56 -22.31
N GLN A 409 1.48 -0.19 -22.95
CA GLN A 409 1.65 -0.21 -24.39
C GLN A 409 0.88 -1.39 -24.99
N TRP A 410 0.66 -1.36 -26.31
CA TRP A 410 -0.04 -2.42 -27.01
C TRP A 410 0.78 -2.91 -28.21
N THR A 411 0.96 -4.22 -28.33
CA THR A 411 1.58 -4.81 -29.52
C THR A 411 0.71 -4.62 -30.76
N LEU A 412 1.29 -4.83 -31.94
CA LEU A 412 0.56 -4.82 -33.21
C LEU A 412 -0.55 -5.88 -33.25
N GLU A 413 -0.33 -7.02 -32.61
CA GLU A 413 -1.30 -8.12 -32.46
C GLU A 413 -2.39 -7.82 -31.43
N GLY A 414 -2.28 -6.71 -30.70
CA GLY A 414 -3.27 -6.24 -29.75
C GLY A 414 -3.16 -6.86 -28.35
N TRP A 415 -1.95 -7.15 -27.87
CA TRP A 415 -1.71 -7.56 -26.48
C TRP A 415 -1.09 -6.42 -25.66
N PRO A 416 -1.42 -6.28 -24.36
CA PRO A 416 -0.86 -5.23 -23.54
C PRO A 416 0.57 -5.59 -23.09
N ILE A 417 1.42 -4.58 -22.95
CA ILE A 417 2.74 -4.63 -22.31
C ILE A 417 2.74 -3.58 -21.21
N VAL A 418 2.81 -4.02 -19.96
CA VAL A 418 2.82 -3.14 -18.78
C VAL A 418 4.26 -2.74 -18.46
N ASN A 419 4.52 -1.45 -18.27
CA ASN A 419 5.85 -0.91 -17.92
C ASN A 419 7.00 -1.53 -18.74
N GLU A 420 6.82 -1.65 -20.05
CA GLU A 420 7.82 -2.23 -20.96
C GLU A 420 8.33 -3.62 -20.52
N ASN A 421 7.48 -4.40 -19.85
CA ASN A 421 7.77 -5.72 -19.31
C ASN A 421 8.87 -5.74 -18.21
N ARG A 422 9.17 -4.60 -17.58
CA ARG A 422 10.05 -4.53 -16.40
C ARG A 422 9.38 -4.98 -15.09
N GLY A 423 8.07 -5.21 -15.13
CA GLY A 423 7.27 -5.50 -13.94
C GLY A 423 6.79 -4.22 -13.24
N PRO A 424 6.31 -4.32 -11.99
CA PRO A 424 5.83 -3.17 -11.22
C PRO A 424 6.93 -2.13 -11.01
N SER A 425 6.67 -0.87 -11.34
CA SER A 425 7.65 0.19 -11.12
C SER A 425 7.64 0.68 -9.67
N SER A 426 8.82 1.03 -9.14
CA SER A 426 8.95 1.85 -7.92
C SER A 426 8.87 3.35 -8.25
N ILE A 427 9.27 3.72 -9.46
CA ILE A 427 9.27 5.08 -10.00
C ILE A 427 8.85 5.04 -11.46
N GLN A 428 8.07 6.02 -11.88
CA GLN A 428 7.56 6.11 -13.24
C GLN A 428 7.37 7.55 -13.67
N LYS A 429 7.42 7.81 -14.98
CA LYS A 429 7.09 9.13 -15.53
C LYS A 429 5.65 9.48 -15.26
N THR A 430 5.42 10.73 -14.93
CA THR A 430 4.05 11.25 -14.87
C THR A 430 3.39 11.22 -16.26
N PRO A 431 2.06 11.07 -16.35
CA PRO A 431 1.35 11.34 -17.60
C PRO A 431 1.67 12.75 -18.13
N ASP A 432 1.62 12.97 -19.44
CA ASP A 432 2.01 14.25 -20.06
C ASP A 432 1.18 15.46 -19.56
N PHE A 433 -0.05 15.21 -19.10
CA PHE A 433 -0.95 16.20 -18.51
C PHE A 433 -0.71 16.44 -17.01
N CYS A 434 0.05 15.60 -16.33
CA CYS A 434 0.47 15.84 -14.95
C CYS A 434 1.67 16.80 -14.95
N LYS A 435 1.44 18.06 -14.57
CA LYS A 435 2.50 19.09 -14.58
C LYS A 435 3.34 19.11 -13.31
N VAL A 436 2.76 18.72 -12.18
CA VAL A 436 3.41 18.77 -10.86
C VAL A 436 2.92 17.58 -10.04
N VAL A 437 3.85 16.84 -9.44
CA VAL A 437 3.52 15.90 -8.36
C VAL A 437 3.44 16.70 -7.07
N LEU A 438 2.28 16.68 -6.43
CA LEU A 438 2.02 17.42 -5.21
C LEU A 438 2.61 16.65 -4.02
N PRO A 439 3.26 17.35 -3.06
CA PRO A 439 3.62 16.72 -1.81
C PRO A 439 2.33 16.31 -1.07
N LYS A 440 2.38 15.17 -0.41
CA LYS A 440 1.32 14.80 0.53
C LYS A 440 1.40 15.77 1.72
N VAL A 441 0.28 16.42 2.01
CA VAL A 441 0.16 17.30 3.17
C VAL A 441 -0.67 16.56 4.21
N LYS A 442 -0.11 16.39 5.40
CA LYS A 442 -0.83 15.85 6.54
C LYS A 442 -1.67 16.96 7.17
N GLU A 443 -2.96 16.70 7.36
CA GLU A 443 -3.87 17.65 8.00
C GLU A 443 -3.94 17.40 9.51
N ASN A 444 -3.70 18.45 10.31
CA ASN A 444 -3.88 18.45 11.77
C ASN A 444 -5.36 18.71 12.16
N ASP A 445 -6.32 18.24 11.35
CA ASP A 445 -7.76 18.40 11.61
C ASP A 445 -8.35 17.09 12.11
N ILE A 446 -8.89 17.09 13.34
CA ILE A 446 -9.55 15.92 13.93
C ILE A 446 -10.87 15.56 13.23
N PHE A 447 -11.42 16.46 12.41
CA PHE A 447 -12.62 16.23 11.59
C PHE A 447 -12.29 15.85 10.14
N ASN A 448 -11.01 15.58 9.82
CA ASN A 448 -10.61 15.17 8.48
C ASN A 448 -11.35 13.89 8.02
N GLN A 449 -11.39 13.66 6.71
CA GLN A 449 -12.07 12.50 6.11
C GLN A 449 -11.25 11.21 6.17
N ASP A 450 -9.99 11.27 6.60
CA ASP A 450 -9.10 10.10 6.67
C ASP A 450 -9.37 9.24 7.91
N TRP A 451 -10.05 9.79 8.91
CA TRP A 451 -10.55 9.06 10.06
C TRP A 451 -11.58 8.00 9.67
N ILE A 452 -11.33 6.78 10.12
CA ILE A 452 -12.22 5.62 9.95
C ILE A 452 -12.49 4.97 11.31
N PHE A 453 -13.64 4.35 11.44
CA PHE A 453 -14.01 3.52 12.57
C PHE A 453 -13.70 2.05 12.29
N VAL A 454 -13.27 1.35 13.32
CA VAL A 454 -13.29 -0.12 13.33
C VAL A 454 -14.75 -0.53 13.47
N ARG A 455 -15.34 -1.07 12.39
CA ARG A 455 -16.78 -1.41 12.26
C ARG A 455 -17.68 -0.18 12.25
N THR A 456 -18.98 -0.43 12.07
CA THR A 456 -20.00 0.61 12.04
C THR A 456 -20.06 1.31 13.40
N PRO A 457 -19.90 2.64 13.47
CA PRO A 457 -19.93 3.36 14.73
C PRO A 457 -21.34 3.47 15.30
N ASP A 458 -21.43 3.51 16.62
CA ASP A 458 -22.63 3.93 17.33
C ASP A 458 -22.64 5.46 17.43
N MET A 459 -23.29 6.10 16.46
CA MET A 459 -23.35 7.56 16.35
C MET A 459 -24.09 8.22 17.53
N ALA A 460 -24.89 7.49 18.30
CA ALA A 460 -25.52 8.04 19.51
C ALA A 460 -24.49 8.29 20.63
N LYS A 461 -23.29 7.71 20.51
CA LYS A 461 -22.18 7.82 21.48
C LYS A 461 -21.03 8.70 20.99
N ILE A 462 -21.24 9.48 19.93
CA ILE A 462 -20.25 10.41 19.38
C ILE A 462 -20.89 11.79 19.26
N ILE A 463 -20.21 12.82 19.75
CA ILE A 463 -20.62 14.22 19.58
C ILE A 463 -19.47 14.97 18.88
N ASN A 464 -19.69 15.37 17.64
CA ASN A 464 -18.78 16.22 16.88
C ASN A 464 -19.11 17.69 17.18
N ASN A 465 -18.23 18.40 17.86
CA ASN A 465 -18.41 19.82 18.17
C ASN A 465 -17.41 20.68 17.40
N HIS A 466 -17.78 21.06 16.17
CA HIS A 466 -16.96 21.92 15.33
C HIS A 466 -16.73 23.32 15.92
N HIS A 467 -17.68 23.87 16.70
CA HIS A 467 -17.53 25.20 17.28
C HIS A 467 -16.41 25.24 18.33
N ASN A 468 -16.32 24.19 19.15
CA ASN A 468 -15.34 24.08 20.23
C ASN A 468 -14.15 23.18 19.88
N GLN A 469 -14.05 22.71 18.63
CA GLN A 469 -12.96 21.90 18.09
C GLN A 469 -12.68 20.64 18.93
N PHE A 470 -13.70 19.82 19.18
CA PHE A 470 -13.50 18.51 19.82
C PHE A 470 -14.47 17.44 19.28
N ILE A 471 -14.04 16.18 19.40
CA ILE A 471 -14.91 15.00 19.26
C ILE A 471 -15.03 14.31 20.61
N ARG A 472 -16.25 14.17 21.11
CA ARG A 472 -16.54 13.47 22.36
C ARG A 472 -16.99 12.06 22.09
N PHE A 473 -16.42 11.12 22.83
CA PHE A 473 -16.77 9.70 22.81
C PHE A 473 -17.38 9.27 24.13
N TYR A 474 -18.41 8.43 24.07
CA TYR A 474 -18.98 7.70 25.21
C TYR A 474 -18.65 6.21 25.07
N PRO A 475 -17.62 5.71 25.75
CA PRO A 475 -17.13 4.35 25.50
C PRO A 475 -18.10 3.26 25.97
N ASP A 476 -18.16 2.16 25.22
CA ASP A 476 -18.79 0.93 25.69
C ASP A 476 -17.88 0.15 26.66
N ALA A 477 -18.41 -0.95 27.21
CA ALA A 477 -17.66 -1.84 28.11
C ALA A 477 -16.89 -2.96 27.38
N HIS A 478 -17.00 -3.06 26.05
CA HIS A 478 -16.32 -4.09 25.28
C HIS A 478 -14.81 -3.78 25.20
N ALA A 479 -13.99 -4.82 25.33
CA ALA A 479 -12.57 -4.75 25.11
C ALA A 479 -12.25 -4.67 23.60
N LEU A 480 -11.06 -4.15 23.27
CA LEU A 480 -10.62 -4.00 21.88
C LEU A 480 -10.48 -5.35 21.13
N CYS A 481 -10.38 -6.46 21.86
CA CYS A 481 -10.38 -7.82 21.32
C CYS A 481 -11.78 -8.39 21.05
N GLU A 482 -12.83 -7.69 21.45
CA GLU A 482 -14.22 -8.08 21.17
C GLU A 482 -14.68 -7.37 19.90
N ARG A 483 -15.25 -8.11 18.94
CA ARG A 483 -15.74 -7.51 17.69
C ARG A 483 -16.89 -6.51 17.91
N GLN A 484 -17.63 -6.67 19.01
CA GLN A 484 -18.68 -5.75 19.46
C GLN A 484 -18.15 -4.37 19.84
N LYS A 485 -16.83 -4.20 19.99
CA LYS A 485 -16.22 -2.91 20.25
C LYS A 485 -16.63 -1.91 19.19
N CYS A 486 -17.31 -0.84 19.61
CA CYS A 486 -17.65 0.28 18.74
C CYS A 486 -16.78 1.51 19.04
N ASN A 487 -16.82 2.47 18.12
CA ASN A 487 -16.25 3.81 18.26
C ASN A 487 -14.73 3.86 18.52
N THR A 488 -14.00 2.81 18.16
CA THR A 488 -12.55 2.89 17.97
C THR A 488 -12.30 3.63 16.65
N MET A 489 -11.65 4.79 16.73
CA MET A 489 -11.42 5.67 15.59
C MET A 489 -9.93 5.67 15.26
N VAL A 490 -9.58 5.36 14.01
CA VAL A 490 -8.19 5.18 13.55
C VAL A 490 -7.94 5.85 12.21
N MET A 491 -6.67 6.07 11.91
CA MET A 491 -6.14 6.41 10.60
C MET A 491 -5.24 5.29 10.11
N ARG A 492 -5.09 5.19 8.80
CA ARG A 492 -4.16 4.25 8.16
C ARG A 492 -2.73 4.66 8.47
N GLN A 493 -1.88 3.69 8.77
CA GLN A 493 -0.45 3.92 8.68
C GLN A 493 -0.04 3.87 7.20
N ASP A 494 0.27 5.03 6.63
CA ASP A 494 0.66 5.19 5.22
C ASP A 494 2.16 5.48 5.03
N GLU A 495 2.88 5.71 6.12
CA GLU A 495 4.33 5.94 6.13
C GLU A 495 5.04 4.97 7.08
N PHE A 496 6.28 4.61 6.74
CA PHE A 496 7.12 3.80 7.62
C PHE A 496 7.54 4.54 8.88
N ASN A 497 7.76 5.86 8.78
CA ASN A 497 8.24 6.68 9.88
C ASN A 497 7.34 7.91 10.01
N PHE A 498 6.82 8.15 11.21
CA PHE A 498 6.03 9.33 11.50
C PHE A 498 5.99 9.59 13.00
N ASP A 499 5.58 10.80 13.37
CA ASP A 499 5.48 11.21 14.76
C ASP A 499 4.18 11.99 14.94
N VAL A 500 3.34 11.51 15.85
CA VAL A 500 2.00 12.05 16.07
C VAL A 500 1.72 12.17 17.55
N TYR A 501 0.99 13.20 17.96
CA TYR A 501 0.41 13.24 19.29
C TYR A 501 -1.08 13.56 19.27
N PHE A 502 -1.74 13.19 20.37
CA PHE A 502 -3.16 13.38 20.61
C PHE A 502 -3.32 14.07 21.96
N SER A 503 -4.21 15.06 22.03
CA SER A 503 -4.59 15.72 23.28
C SER A 503 -5.97 15.28 23.72
N PHE A 504 -6.08 14.83 24.97
CA PHE A 504 -7.30 14.29 25.55
C PHE A 504 -7.74 15.04 26.79
N ARG A 505 -9.06 15.16 26.95
CA ARG A 505 -9.70 15.58 28.20
C ARG A 505 -10.78 14.58 28.58
N HIS A 506 -10.80 14.10 29.82
CA HIS A 506 -11.82 13.17 30.28
C HIS A 506 -12.85 13.83 31.22
N GLN A 507 -14.06 13.27 31.27
CA GLN A 507 -15.11 13.65 32.21
C GLN A 507 -15.72 12.39 32.84
N HIS A 508 -15.99 12.44 34.15
CA HIS A 508 -16.65 11.35 34.90
C HIS A 508 -15.95 9.98 34.80
N MET A 509 -14.63 9.98 34.62
CA MET A 509 -13.83 8.75 34.60
C MET A 509 -13.80 8.13 36.00
N THR A 510 -14.11 6.84 36.08
CA THR A 510 -14.12 6.05 37.33
C THR A 510 -13.20 4.86 37.20
N ASP A 511 -12.88 4.22 38.32
CA ASP A 511 -12.02 3.04 38.37
C ASP A 511 -12.41 1.98 37.31
N GLY A 512 -11.41 1.47 36.59
CA GLY A 512 -11.55 0.51 35.49
C GLY A 512 -11.93 1.10 34.14
N CYS A 513 -12.20 2.41 34.04
CA CYS A 513 -12.28 3.09 32.74
C CYS A 513 -10.88 3.32 32.18
N GLU A 514 -10.71 3.19 30.87
CA GLU A 514 -9.47 3.47 30.16
C GLU A 514 -9.73 4.25 28.86
N PHE A 515 -8.76 5.06 28.45
CA PHE A 515 -8.72 5.67 27.12
C PHE A 515 -7.27 5.96 26.72
N GLY A 516 -7.04 6.06 25.42
CA GLY A 516 -5.75 6.48 24.90
C GLY A 516 -5.59 6.16 23.44
N ILE A 517 -4.35 5.92 23.04
CA ILE A 517 -4.01 5.63 21.66
C ILE A 517 -3.81 4.13 21.44
N THR A 518 -4.08 3.67 20.23
CA THR A 518 -3.85 2.30 19.83
C THR A 518 -3.14 2.22 18.50
N GLY A 519 -2.19 1.29 18.37
CA GLY A 519 -1.79 0.73 17.08
C GLY A 519 -2.62 -0.52 16.84
N TYR A 520 -3.52 -0.51 15.87
CA TYR A 520 -4.51 -1.57 15.66
C TYR A 520 -4.32 -2.23 14.29
N TYR A 521 -4.40 -3.55 14.24
CA TYR A 521 -4.52 -4.29 12.97
C TYR A 521 -5.85 -5.05 12.94
N ASP A 522 -6.11 -5.87 13.96
CA ASP A 522 -7.38 -6.58 14.17
C ASP A 522 -7.60 -6.86 15.67
N THR A 523 -8.72 -7.48 16.04
CA THR A 523 -9.03 -7.84 17.43
C THR A 523 -8.04 -8.82 18.07
N ASN A 524 -7.15 -9.43 17.27
CA ASN A 524 -6.14 -10.38 17.74
C ASN A 524 -4.76 -9.72 17.89
N THR A 525 -4.57 -8.53 17.31
CA THR A 525 -3.27 -7.87 17.24
C THR A 525 -3.40 -6.36 17.32
N TYR A 526 -3.00 -5.83 18.48
CA TYR A 526 -2.98 -4.41 18.75
C TYR A 526 -1.98 -4.06 19.85
N VAL A 527 -1.63 -2.79 19.92
CA VAL A 527 -0.98 -2.14 21.07
C VAL A 527 -1.91 -1.08 21.61
N LYS A 528 -2.08 -1.02 22.92
CA LYS A 528 -2.76 0.07 23.63
C LYS A 528 -1.71 0.85 24.41
N PHE A 529 -1.60 2.15 24.19
CA PHE A 529 -0.89 3.07 25.07
C PHE A 529 -1.90 4.05 25.64
N ALA A 530 -2.18 3.91 26.94
CA ALA A 530 -3.39 4.49 27.51
C ALA A 530 -3.22 4.86 28.98
N VAL A 531 -4.22 5.57 29.50
CA VAL A 531 -4.43 5.77 30.93
C VAL A 531 -5.62 4.96 31.40
N GLU A 532 -5.51 4.40 32.58
CA GLU A 532 -6.60 3.73 33.31
C GLU A 532 -6.78 4.40 34.67
N MET A 533 -8.03 4.54 35.11
CA MET A 533 -8.33 5.01 36.46
C MET A 533 -8.28 3.82 37.43
N GLN A 534 -7.48 3.92 38.49
CA GLN A 534 -7.44 2.95 39.59
C GLN A 534 -7.22 3.71 40.90
N ASP A 535 -7.97 3.39 41.95
CA ASP A 535 -7.87 4.06 43.26
C ASP A 535 -7.94 5.59 43.15
N ALA A 536 -8.82 6.09 42.26
CA ALA A 536 -8.95 7.52 41.92
C ALA A 536 -7.66 8.21 41.41
N LYS A 537 -6.72 7.44 40.86
CA LYS A 537 -5.51 7.95 40.19
C LYS A 537 -5.43 7.43 38.75
N LEU A 538 -4.83 8.23 37.88
CA LEU A 538 -4.52 7.81 36.52
C LEU A 538 -3.19 7.05 36.49
N HIS A 539 -3.24 5.86 35.90
CA HIS A 539 -2.09 5.02 35.65
C HIS A 539 -1.82 4.89 34.16
N VAL A 540 -0.62 5.26 33.73
CA VAL A 540 -0.18 5.09 32.34
C VAL A 540 0.25 3.64 32.12
N PHE A 541 -0.26 3.00 31.08
CA PHE A 541 0.11 1.63 30.76
C PHE A 541 0.31 1.43 29.25
N ILE A 542 1.00 0.34 28.94
CA ILE A 542 1.06 -0.24 27.59
C ILE A 542 0.58 -1.69 27.65
N GLU A 543 -0.23 -2.10 26.68
CA GLU A 543 -0.68 -3.48 26.54
C GLU A 543 -0.52 -3.95 25.09
N GLU A 544 0.18 -5.07 24.90
CA GLU A 544 0.33 -5.72 23.60
C GLU A 544 -0.54 -6.97 23.58
N ARG A 545 -1.39 -7.10 22.55
CA ARG A 545 -2.10 -8.34 22.24
C ARG A 545 -1.50 -8.97 20.99
N ILE A 546 -1.10 -10.24 21.08
CA ILE A 546 -0.49 -11.01 20.00
C ILE A 546 -1.16 -12.39 19.95
N GLY A 547 -2.22 -12.48 19.16
CA GLY A 547 -3.07 -13.67 19.10
C GLY A 547 -3.76 -13.90 20.45
N GLU A 548 -3.40 -14.98 21.12
CA GLU A 548 -3.92 -15.33 22.45
C GLU A 548 -3.07 -14.76 23.60
N THR A 549 -1.90 -14.19 23.30
CA THR A 549 -1.02 -13.62 24.32
C THR A 549 -1.37 -12.17 24.59
N GLU A 550 -1.44 -11.77 25.86
CA GLU A 550 -1.63 -10.40 26.28
C GLU A 550 -0.58 -10.02 27.33
N VAL A 551 0.12 -8.91 27.10
CA VAL A 551 1.20 -8.42 27.98
C VAL A 551 0.91 -6.96 28.33
N LYS A 552 0.54 -6.71 29.59
CA LYS A 552 0.33 -5.36 30.14
C LYS A 552 1.50 -4.93 31.03
N LYS A 553 2.01 -3.72 30.83
CA LYS A 553 3.02 -3.07 31.66
C LYS A 553 2.50 -1.70 32.12
N VAL A 554 2.65 -1.40 33.40
CA VAL A 554 2.24 -0.12 34.00
C VAL A 554 3.49 0.72 34.26
N SER A 555 3.42 2.00 33.92
CA SER A 555 4.50 2.97 34.13
C SER A 555 4.43 3.56 35.54
N PRO A 556 5.57 3.88 36.18
CA PRO A 556 5.58 4.63 37.43
C PRO A 556 5.28 6.13 37.24
N ILE A 557 5.03 6.60 36.01
CA ILE A 557 4.75 8.01 35.72
C ILE A 557 3.39 8.42 36.31
N GLU A 558 3.39 9.49 37.10
CA GLU A 558 2.18 10.15 37.58
C GLU A 558 1.77 11.28 36.63
N ILE A 559 0.47 11.39 36.32
CA ILE A 559 -0.08 12.39 35.40
C ILE A 559 -1.30 13.06 36.05
N ALA A 560 -1.42 14.38 35.86
CA ALA A 560 -2.59 15.13 36.28
C ALA A 560 -3.85 14.75 35.46
N PRO A 561 -5.04 14.74 36.08
CA PRO A 561 -6.27 14.24 35.45
C PRO A 561 -6.97 15.20 34.49
N GLU A 562 -6.47 16.42 34.26
CA GLU A 562 -7.24 17.40 33.50
C GLU A 562 -7.11 17.22 31.97
N ILE A 563 -5.90 17.41 31.45
CA ILE A 563 -5.61 17.27 30.01
C ILE A 563 -4.30 16.50 29.86
N ILE A 564 -4.33 15.48 29.00
CA ILE A 564 -3.27 14.50 28.83
C ILE A 564 -2.90 14.46 27.35
N ASP A 565 -1.62 14.74 27.06
CA ASP A 565 -1.09 14.57 25.71
C ASP A 565 -0.34 13.24 25.62
N MET A 566 -0.65 12.45 24.60
CA MET A 566 0.00 11.18 24.30
C MET A 566 0.61 11.23 22.91
N ARG A 567 1.89 10.86 22.79
CA ARG A 567 2.64 10.86 21.54
C ARG A 567 3.13 9.47 21.19
N MET A 568 3.03 9.11 19.92
CA MET A 568 3.59 7.90 19.35
C MET A 568 4.57 8.28 18.24
N LYS A 569 5.85 8.03 18.48
CA LYS A 569 6.88 8.07 17.46
C LYS A 569 7.04 6.69 16.84
N THR A 570 6.83 6.60 15.54
CA THR A 570 6.91 5.37 14.75
C THR A 570 8.15 5.40 13.87
N GLU A 571 8.96 4.34 13.97
CA GLU A 571 10.10 4.10 13.08
C GLU A 571 10.05 2.65 12.58
N CYS A 572 9.44 2.43 11.41
CA CYS A 572 9.16 1.12 10.83
C CYS A 572 8.39 0.19 11.79
N LEU A 573 9.07 -0.76 12.43
CA LEU A 573 8.51 -1.71 13.42
C LEU A 573 8.73 -1.26 14.88
N ASN A 574 9.41 -0.14 15.09
CA ASN A 574 9.67 0.41 16.42
C ASN A 574 8.58 1.44 16.77
N ARG A 575 8.18 1.48 18.03
CA ARG A 575 7.28 2.49 18.58
C ARG A 575 7.86 3.04 19.87
N VAL A 576 7.94 4.36 19.99
CA VAL A 576 8.29 5.04 21.24
C VAL A 576 7.12 5.89 21.68
N PHE A 577 6.70 5.70 22.93
CA PHE A 577 5.52 6.35 23.48
C PHE A 577 5.94 7.40 24.51
N TYR A 578 5.39 8.59 24.37
CA TYR A 578 5.60 9.69 25.31
C TYR A 578 4.27 10.18 25.85
N VAL A 579 4.31 10.73 27.05
CA VAL A 579 3.14 11.33 27.68
C VAL A 579 3.53 12.57 28.46
N ARG A 580 2.60 13.50 28.59
CA ARG A 580 2.72 14.64 29.49
C ARG A 580 1.34 15.09 29.97
N SER A 581 1.31 15.75 31.11
CA SER A 581 0.24 16.71 31.40
C SER A 581 0.47 17.97 30.57
N VAL A 582 -0.59 18.70 30.23
CA VAL A 582 -0.47 19.98 29.51
C VAL A 582 0.52 20.92 30.21
N GLU A 583 1.29 21.68 29.41
CA GLU A 583 2.38 22.57 29.83
C GLU A 583 3.62 21.89 30.46
N SER A 584 3.61 20.56 30.64
CA SER A 584 4.76 19.80 31.14
C SER A 584 5.69 19.32 30.01
N LYS A 585 6.88 18.84 30.37
CA LYS A 585 7.81 18.21 29.41
C LYS A 585 7.31 16.82 29.02
N TRP A 586 7.56 16.42 27.78
CA TRP A 586 7.35 15.05 27.32
C TRP A 586 8.21 14.06 28.12
N ILE A 587 7.58 13.00 28.63
CA ILE A 587 8.24 11.90 29.33
C ILE A 587 8.14 10.65 28.48
N LYS A 588 9.27 10.00 28.17
CA LYS A 588 9.28 8.69 27.50
C LYS A 588 8.69 7.65 28.46
N ALA A 589 7.55 7.08 28.11
CA ALA A 589 6.85 6.10 28.93
C ALA A 589 7.25 4.66 28.57
N PHE A 590 7.27 4.34 27.27
CA PHE A 590 7.55 2.99 26.78
C PHE A 590 8.27 3.00 25.43
N GLU A 591 8.87 1.88 25.09
CA GLU A 591 9.47 1.59 23.78
C GLU A 591 9.20 0.13 23.42
N LEU A 592 8.78 -0.10 22.18
CA LEU A 592 8.59 -1.41 21.58
C LEU A 592 9.48 -1.50 20.34
N GLU A 593 10.36 -2.50 20.27
CA GLU A 593 11.36 -2.64 19.19
C GLU A 593 10.88 -3.53 18.01
N ASN A 594 9.72 -4.18 18.13
CA ASN A 594 9.26 -5.08 17.08
C ASN A 594 7.75 -5.34 17.10
N VAL A 595 6.97 -4.42 16.55
CA VAL A 595 5.52 -4.59 16.38
C VAL A 595 5.15 -5.37 15.10
N TYR A 596 5.90 -6.42 14.76
CA TYR A 596 5.67 -7.24 13.55
C TYR A 596 4.25 -7.80 13.46
N TYR A 597 3.56 -7.97 14.58
CA TYR A 597 2.18 -8.47 14.63
C TYR A 597 1.14 -7.46 14.11
N LEU A 598 1.52 -6.21 13.80
CA LEU A 598 0.66 -5.21 13.16
C LEU A 598 0.73 -5.22 11.62
N CYS A 599 1.05 -6.36 11.00
CA CYS A 599 1.07 -6.48 9.53
C CYS A 599 0.40 -7.77 9.04
N ASP A 600 0.14 -7.86 7.73
CA ASP A 600 -0.52 -9.01 7.11
C ASP A 600 0.16 -10.35 7.45
N GLU A 601 1.49 -10.37 7.42
CA GLU A 601 2.31 -11.57 7.66
C GLU A 601 2.59 -11.85 9.13
N GLY A 602 2.23 -10.92 10.02
CA GLY A 602 2.68 -10.87 11.41
C GLY A 602 2.33 -12.12 12.21
N ILE A 603 1.08 -12.57 12.14
CA ILE A 603 0.62 -13.82 12.74
C ILE A 603 -0.32 -14.58 11.80
N LYS A 604 -0.42 -15.90 11.99
CA LYS A 604 -1.37 -16.75 11.25
C LYS A 604 -2.68 -16.91 12.02
N PHE A 605 -3.40 -15.81 12.20
CA PHE A 605 -4.66 -15.78 12.95
C PHE A 605 -5.71 -14.97 12.18
N GLY A 606 -6.90 -15.53 12.00
CA GLY A 606 -7.98 -14.87 11.25
C GLY A 606 -7.67 -14.64 9.76
N LYS A 607 -8.40 -13.71 9.14
CA LYS A 607 -8.16 -13.22 7.78
C LYS A 607 -7.47 -11.85 7.88
N ARG A 608 -6.33 -11.68 7.21
CA ARG A 608 -5.46 -10.51 7.35
C ARG A 608 -5.19 -9.89 5.98
N PHE A 609 -5.91 -8.81 5.68
CA PHE A 609 -5.97 -8.18 4.35
C PHE A 609 -5.91 -6.65 4.38
N THR A 610 -5.71 -6.06 5.56
CA THR A 610 -5.79 -4.63 5.84
C THR A 610 -4.37 -4.05 5.88
N GLY A 611 -3.94 -3.54 7.03
CA GLY A 611 -2.65 -2.89 7.27
C GLY A 611 -2.64 -2.30 8.68
N ALA A 612 -1.48 -1.86 9.16
CA ALA A 612 -1.40 -1.17 10.43
C ALA A 612 -2.25 0.11 10.42
N THR A 613 -2.92 0.37 11.53
CA THR A 613 -3.61 1.62 11.81
C THR A 613 -3.16 2.18 13.13
N PHE A 614 -3.40 3.46 13.33
CA PHE A 614 -3.21 4.09 14.62
C PHE A 614 -4.33 5.08 14.90
N GLY A 615 -4.65 5.28 16.16
CA GLY A 615 -5.70 6.23 16.52
C GLY A 615 -6.06 6.10 17.98
N ILE A 616 -7.33 6.26 18.28
CA ILE A 616 -7.83 6.40 19.64
C ILE A 616 -8.89 5.35 19.96
N TYR A 617 -8.95 5.00 21.23
CA TYR A 617 -9.99 4.14 21.78
C TYR A 617 -10.27 4.55 23.22
N GLY A 618 -11.43 4.13 23.72
CA GLY A 618 -11.70 4.09 25.15
C GLY A 618 -12.57 2.92 25.51
N LYS A 619 -12.60 2.57 26.78
CA LYS A 619 -13.41 1.50 27.35
C LYS A 619 -13.92 1.96 28.71
N GLY A 620 -15.24 1.90 28.87
CA GLY A 620 -15.91 2.18 30.14
C GLY A 620 -16.11 0.92 30.96
N THR A 621 -16.86 1.06 32.06
CA THR A 621 -17.35 -0.07 32.86
C THR A 621 -18.85 -0.27 32.66
N LYS A 622 -19.35 -1.48 32.93
CA LYS A 622 -20.80 -1.77 32.85
C LYS A 622 -21.65 -0.92 33.81
N SER A 623 -21.04 -0.34 34.84
CA SER A 623 -21.69 0.42 35.91
C SER A 623 -21.63 1.93 35.74
N ASN A 624 -20.88 2.47 34.77
CA ASN A 624 -20.75 3.91 34.56
C ASN A 624 -20.88 4.26 33.08
N VAL A 625 -22.08 4.67 32.68
CA VAL A 625 -22.44 5.06 31.30
C VAL A 625 -22.15 6.53 30.98
N ASP A 626 -21.70 7.33 31.96
CA ASP A 626 -21.47 8.77 31.80
C ASP A 626 -20.00 9.14 31.54
N PHE A 627 -19.09 8.14 31.52
CA PHE A 627 -17.69 8.36 31.15
C PHE A 627 -17.59 8.85 29.71
N SER A 628 -16.89 9.96 29.52
CA SER A 628 -16.55 10.45 28.20
C SER A 628 -15.13 10.98 28.13
N TYR A 629 -14.55 10.97 26.93
CA TYR A 629 -13.32 11.66 26.63
C TYR A 629 -13.47 12.48 25.35
N ASP A 630 -12.86 13.65 25.34
CA ASP A 630 -12.76 14.54 24.21
C ASP A 630 -11.40 14.32 23.55
N LEU A 631 -11.39 14.09 22.23
CA LEU A 631 -10.22 14.34 21.39
C LEU A 631 -10.23 15.84 21.05
N LEU A 632 -9.20 16.57 21.50
CA LEU A 632 -9.08 18.02 21.30
C LEU A 632 -8.23 18.35 20.07
N GLU A 633 -7.19 17.54 19.83
CA GLU A 633 -6.16 17.84 18.84
C GLU A 633 -5.43 16.56 18.42
N MET A 634 -5.01 16.54 17.15
CA MET A 634 -4.01 15.62 16.61
C MET A 634 -3.03 16.43 15.78
N GLU A 635 -1.73 16.31 16.04
CA GLU A 635 -0.71 16.94 15.20
C GLU A 635 0.39 15.97 14.77
N TRP A 636 0.78 16.10 13.51
CA TRP A 636 2.02 15.55 12.97
C TRP A 636 3.18 16.47 13.35
N LEU A 637 4.25 15.89 13.94
CA LEU A 637 5.40 16.62 14.51
C LEU A 637 6.61 16.74 13.58
#